data_AF-A0AA38WBD7-F1
#
_entry.id   AF-A0AA38WBD7-F1
#
_cell.length_a   1.000
_cell.length_b   1.000
_cell.length_c   1.000
_cell.angle_alpha   90.00
_cell.angle_beta   90.00
_cell.angle_gamma   90.00
#
_symmetry.space_group_name_H-M   'P 1'
#
loop_
_entity.id
_entity.type
_entity.pdbx_description
1 polymer ?
#
loop_
_entity_poly.entity_id
_entity_poly.type
_entity_poly.pdbx_seq_one_letter_code
_entity_poly.pdbx_strand_id
1 'polypeptide(L)'
;MDVKTAFLNGKLTEDVYMQQLEGFVDPKNPDKVCKLLKSIYGLKQASRSWNLHFDVRIKEFGFTKSEFEPCVYTKFSGSIVTFLVLYVDDILLIGNDVPTLQSVKTWLSKCFQMKDLGEAAYILGIKIYRNRSRRLIGLSQSTYIDKILKRFRMNESKKEFIPMQHDIVLSKAQCPVSSEDQDKMKSVPYASAIGSIMYAMLCTRPDVAYSISVTSKYQQNPGEAHWVAVKNILKYMRRTKEMFLVFGGSEDEISSGYVFTLNGGAISWKSSKQDTIADSTIETEYIAASDAAKEAVWLRNFISDIRVVASISRPIDIYCDNSGAVAQAKEPREHHKSRHVLRKYHLIREIIGRGDVRICKIPTDENVADPLTKPLARAKHEGHASSIGMQYLDTSSYFMLSIINVLISFVVLHDEIVVFAILILKEFEAKAKSSTSLCSLRTCSTRAFQSSIADIDTSYYPHIHVQKLVDFLHECSRERSVKEAKAVHGYVLKSNYSDESLLILLNHVAHTYSKCSNLTQAREVFNAMCRRNVFSWTVMVTGSTENGLFHDAFKYFCEMQKSGIFPDEFAYSAFIQLCIGLNCFNLGKMVHAQIIIRGYASHVRVSTSLLNMYAKMGKVKDSSKVFTTMAERNEVSWNALISGFTENSLHLQAFDRFLEMIETGFTPNKFTFVSVLKAIGKLGDAGKGKHVHKCVSELDMESDVFVGTALIDMYSKCGAISDARSVFEMNFIGCHMNMPWNAMISGYAQCNCSQEVLELYVRMRVNAI
;
A
#
# COMPACT_ATOMS: atom_id res chain seq x y z
N MET A 1 -26.11 -5.71 1.06
CA MET A 1 -26.54 -4.72 2.06
C MET A 1 -25.76 -3.45 1.81
N ASP A 2 -26.28 -2.32 2.26
CA ASP A 2 -25.72 -0.99 2.03
C ASP A 2 -25.61 -0.27 3.39
N VAL A 3 -24.44 0.26 3.72
CA VAL A 3 -24.15 0.97 4.97
C VAL A 3 -24.44 2.46 4.75
N LYS A 4 -25.49 2.99 5.38
CA LYS A 4 -25.74 4.43 5.31
C LYS A 4 -24.56 5.20 5.89
N THR A 5 -24.07 6.15 5.10
CA THR A 5 -23.01 7.10 5.47
C THR A 5 -21.78 6.42 6.09
N ALA A 6 -21.28 5.35 5.45
CA ALA A 6 -20.16 4.52 5.92
C ALA A 6 -19.02 5.31 6.61
N PHE A 7 -18.51 6.37 5.99
CA PHE A 7 -17.42 7.17 6.55
C PHE A 7 -17.79 7.92 7.84
N LEU A 8 -19.07 8.26 8.07
CA LEU A 8 -19.57 8.82 9.32
C LEU A 8 -19.63 7.80 10.47
N ASN A 9 -19.35 6.53 10.22
CA ASN A 9 -19.21 5.51 11.26
C ASN A 9 -17.74 5.33 11.71
N GLY A 10 -16.77 5.82 10.94
CA GLY A 10 -15.36 5.79 11.32
C GLY A 10 -15.06 6.71 12.52
N LYS A 11 -14.22 6.22 13.44
CA LYS A 11 -13.71 7.02 14.56
C LYS A 11 -12.41 7.72 14.16
N LEU A 12 -12.25 8.97 14.57
CA LEU A 12 -10.99 9.70 14.47
C LEU A 12 -10.15 9.42 15.72
N THR A 13 -8.85 9.18 15.53
CA THR A 13 -7.85 9.05 16.62
C THR A 13 -7.13 10.35 16.89
N GLU A 14 -7.35 11.36 16.06
CA GLU A 14 -6.70 12.67 16.09
C GLU A 14 -7.76 13.77 16.18
N ASP A 15 -7.37 14.91 16.75
CA ASP A 15 -8.23 16.06 16.93
C ASP A 15 -8.35 16.85 15.62
N VAL A 16 -9.37 16.55 14.83
CA VAL A 16 -9.70 17.30 13.60
C VAL A 16 -10.74 18.37 13.92
N TYR A 17 -10.46 19.60 13.52
CA TYR A 17 -11.39 20.73 13.62
C TYR A 17 -11.79 21.20 12.21
N MET A 18 -13.03 21.66 12.05
CA MET A 18 -13.55 22.23 10.81
C MET A 18 -14.22 23.57 11.08
N GLN A 19 -14.20 24.47 10.10
CA GLN A 19 -15.02 25.68 10.15
C GLN A 19 -16.50 25.31 10.25
N GLN A 20 -17.28 26.14 10.95
CA GLN A 20 -18.74 25.98 11.01
C GLN A 20 -19.34 26.04 9.60
N LEU A 21 -20.28 25.13 9.31
CA LEU A 21 -20.93 25.07 8.00
C LEU A 21 -21.82 26.30 7.78
N GLU A 22 -21.84 26.79 6.56
CA GLU A 22 -22.74 27.87 6.15
C GLU A 22 -24.21 27.48 6.43
N GLY A 23 -24.94 28.37 7.11
CA GLY A 23 -26.30 28.10 7.61
C GLY A 23 -26.39 27.35 8.95
N PHE A 24 -25.29 26.87 9.53
CA PHE A 24 -25.23 26.18 10.83
C PHE A 24 -24.26 26.86 11.84
N VAL A 25 -23.89 28.11 11.59
CA VAL A 25 -23.04 28.91 12.49
C VAL A 25 -23.82 29.23 13.78
N ASP A 26 -23.24 28.93 14.95
CA ASP A 26 -23.80 29.31 16.25
C ASP A 26 -23.77 30.85 16.40
N PRO A 27 -24.93 31.53 16.51
CA PRO A 27 -24.99 32.98 16.65
C PRO A 27 -24.27 33.52 17.91
N LYS A 28 -24.04 32.67 18.92
CA LYS A 28 -23.33 33.02 20.15
C LYS A 28 -21.81 32.81 20.06
N ASN A 29 -21.34 32.07 19.06
CA ASN A 29 -19.94 31.68 18.91
C ASN A 29 -19.51 31.65 17.42
N PRO A 30 -19.69 32.73 16.64
CA PRO A 30 -19.45 32.72 15.20
C PRO A 30 -17.99 32.38 14.84
N ASP A 31 -17.03 32.81 15.66
CA ASP A 31 -15.59 32.64 15.41
C ASP A 31 -15.03 31.28 15.84
N LYS A 32 -15.86 30.36 16.38
CA LYS A 32 -15.42 29.03 16.79
C LYS A 32 -15.41 28.02 15.64
N VAL A 33 -14.66 26.94 15.83
CA VAL A 33 -14.57 25.78 14.93
C VAL A 33 -15.24 24.55 15.57
N CYS A 34 -15.85 23.69 14.75
CA CYS A 34 -16.42 22.43 15.19
C CYS A 34 -15.32 21.37 15.33
N LYS A 35 -15.22 20.71 16.49
CA LYS A 35 -14.42 19.48 16.64
C LYS A 35 -15.16 18.29 16.03
N LEU A 36 -14.53 17.58 15.10
CA LEU A 36 -15.09 16.37 14.52
C LEU A 36 -14.95 15.18 15.48
N LEU A 37 -16.09 14.61 15.87
CA LEU A 37 -16.15 13.41 16.73
C LEU A 37 -16.07 12.10 15.93
N LYS A 38 -16.29 12.17 14.62
CA LYS A 38 -16.27 11.03 13.67
C LYS A 38 -15.70 11.51 12.33
N SER A 39 -15.20 10.60 11.52
CA SER A 39 -14.70 10.94 10.17
C SER A 39 -15.83 11.40 9.25
N ILE A 40 -15.49 12.23 8.27
CA ILE A 40 -16.41 12.75 7.24
C ILE A 40 -15.83 12.51 5.84
N TYR A 41 -16.68 12.58 4.82
CA TYR A 41 -16.24 12.52 3.42
C TYR A 41 -15.25 13.65 3.11
N GLY A 42 -14.19 13.34 2.35
CA GLY A 42 -13.11 14.28 2.03
C GLY A 42 -11.88 14.21 2.96
N LEU A 43 -12.01 13.66 4.18
CA LEU A 43 -10.84 13.39 5.03
C LEU A 43 -10.03 12.21 4.48
N LYS A 44 -8.71 12.39 4.31
CA LYS A 44 -7.78 11.36 3.77
C LYS A 44 -7.80 10.03 4.53
N GLN A 45 -8.10 10.09 5.83
CA GLN A 45 -8.16 8.97 6.76
C GLN A 45 -9.54 8.30 6.88
N ALA A 46 -10.60 8.88 6.30
CA ALA A 46 -11.99 8.44 6.56
C ALA A 46 -12.26 6.98 6.13
N SER A 47 -11.77 6.58 4.95
CA SER A 47 -11.90 5.21 4.44
C SER A 47 -11.22 4.18 5.35
N ARG A 48 -10.01 4.51 5.85
CA ARG A 48 -9.25 3.69 6.79
C ARG A 48 -9.93 3.60 8.15
N SER A 49 -10.37 4.73 8.72
CA SER A 49 -11.13 4.76 9.99
C SER A 49 -12.43 3.96 9.91
N TRP A 50 -13.11 4.00 8.78
CA TRP A 50 -14.28 3.14 8.52
C TRP A 50 -13.90 1.65 8.44
N ASN A 51 -12.94 1.27 7.59
CA ASN A 51 -12.53 -0.13 7.44
C ASN A 51 -12.07 -0.76 8.76
N LEU A 52 -11.29 -0.03 9.58
CA LEU A 52 -10.88 -0.47 10.91
C LEU A 52 -12.07 -0.62 11.87
N HIS A 53 -13.04 0.29 11.85
CA HIS A 53 -14.21 0.16 12.71
C HIS A 53 -15.10 -1.02 12.31
N PHE A 54 -15.27 -1.26 11.00
CA PHE A 54 -15.99 -2.43 10.48
C PHE A 54 -15.27 -3.74 10.83
N ASP A 55 -13.96 -3.82 10.62
CA ASP A 55 -13.12 -4.98 10.92
C ASP A 55 -13.28 -5.46 12.36
N VAL A 56 -13.25 -4.53 13.33
CA VAL A 56 -13.51 -4.83 14.75
C VAL A 56 -14.92 -5.40 14.94
N ARG A 57 -15.96 -4.75 14.39
CA ARG A 57 -17.37 -5.15 14.57
C ARG A 57 -17.74 -6.48 13.92
N ILE A 58 -17.10 -6.85 12.82
CA ILE A 58 -17.36 -8.13 12.16
C ILE A 58 -16.57 -9.29 12.78
N LYS A 59 -15.36 -9.01 13.30
CA LYS A 59 -14.59 -9.95 14.13
C LYS A 59 -15.28 -10.25 15.47
N GLU A 60 -15.96 -9.28 16.08
CA GLU A 60 -16.85 -9.52 17.24
C GLU A 60 -17.94 -10.58 16.95
N PHE A 61 -18.38 -10.74 15.70
CA PHE A 61 -19.33 -11.79 15.29
C PHE A 61 -18.64 -13.13 14.93
N GLY A 62 -17.32 -13.24 15.03
CA GLY A 62 -16.56 -14.44 14.71
C GLY A 62 -16.28 -14.64 13.22
N PHE A 63 -16.13 -13.56 12.44
CA PHE A 63 -15.47 -13.63 11.13
C PHE A 63 -13.96 -13.46 11.26
N THR A 64 -13.21 -14.10 10.35
CA THR A 64 -11.79 -13.90 10.13
C THR A 64 -11.59 -13.09 8.84
N LYS A 65 -10.65 -12.15 8.84
CA LYS A 65 -10.27 -11.37 7.65
C LYS A 65 -9.26 -12.16 6.82
N SER A 66 -9.37 -12.19 5.49
CA SER A 66 -8.37 -12.81 4.64
C SER A 66 -7.03 -12.05 4.70
N GLU A 67 -5.93 -12.78 4.76
CA GLU A 67 -4.56 -12.22 4.67
C GLU A 67 -4.22 -11.77 3.25
N PHE A 68 -4.81 -12.41 2.23
CA PHE A 68 -4.51 -12.17 0.82
C PHE A 68 -5.45 -11.13 0.19
N GLU A 69 -6.65 -10.96 0.73
CA GLU A 69 -7.62 -9.94 0.28
C GLU A 69 -8.32 -9.24 1.47
N PRO A 70 -7.81 -8.08 1.92
CA PRO A 70 -8.35 -7.34 3.09
C PRO A 70 -9.81 -6.89 2.99
N CYS A 71 -10.46 -6.96 1.82
CA CYS A 71 -11.89 -6.70 1.67
C CYS A 71 -12.78 -7.95 1.91
N VAL A 72 -12.20 -9.14 2.02
CA VAL A 72 -12.90 -10.42 2.20
C VAL A 72 -12.80 -10.93 3.64
N TYR A 73 -13.93 -11.34 4.18
CA TYR A 73 -14.07 -11.97 5.49
C TYR A 73 -14.73 -13.34 5.36
N THR A 74 -14.23 -14.31 6.11
CA THR A 74 -14.71 -15.70 6.11
C THR A 74 -15.18 -16.12 7.50
N LYS A 75 -16.19 -16.99 7.56
CA LYS A 75 -16.66 -17.62 8.80
C LYS A 75 -17.04 -19.06 8.50
N PHE A 76 -16.42 -19.99 9.22
CA PHE A 76 -16.61 -21.43 9.08
C PHE A 76 -17.21 -22.01 10.37
N SER A 77 -18.22 -22.87 10.26
CA SER A 77 -18.81 -23.60 11.38
C SER A 77 -19.20 -25.00 10.92
N GLY A 78 -18.29 -25.96 11.06
CA GLY A 78 -18.43 -27.29 10.46
C GLY A 78 -18.55 -27.17 8.93
N SER A 79 -19.67 -27.62 8.37
CA SER A 79 -20.00 -27.50 6.95
C SER A 79 -20.64 -26.16 6.55
N ILE A 80 -20.99 -25.29 7.51
CA ILE A 80 -21.54 -23.96 7.23
C ILE A 80 -20.39 -23.01 6.91
N VAL A 81 -20.51 -22.32 5.77
CA VAL A 81 -19.54 -21.34 5.30
C VAL A 81 -20.27 -20.04 4.97
N THR A 82 -19.75 -18.93 5.49
CA THR A 82 -20.21 -17.58 5.16
C THR A 82 -19.03 -16.69 4.77
N PHE A 83 -19.21 -15.97 3.68
CA PHE A 83 -18.33 -14.95 3.12
C PHE A 83 -19.00 -13.59 3.22
N LEU A 84 -18.22 -12.57 3.55
CA LEU A 84 -18.61 -11.18 3.50
C LEU A 84 -17.55 -10.42 2.70
N VAL A 85 -17.96 -9.75 1.62
CA VAL A 85 -17.12 -8.79 0.89
C VAL A 85 -17.57 -7.39 1.25
N LEU A 86 -16.64 -6.52 1.64
CA LEU A 86 -16.87 -5.10 1.92
C LEU A 86 -16.23 -4.25 0.82
N TYR A 87 -17.05 -3.47 0.11
CA TYR A 87 -16.60 -2.40 -0.77
C TYR A 87 -17.21 -1.08 -0.28
N VAL A 88 -16.42 -0.27 0.43
CA VAL A 88 -16.86 1.02 1.00
C VAL A 88 -18.15 0.85 1.85
N ASP A 89 -19.32 1.22 1.33
CA ASP A 89 -20.67 1.07 1.90
C ASP A 89 -21.40 -0.19 1.44
N ASP A 90 -21.08 -0.73 0.26
CA ASP A 90 -21.64 -1.98 -0.27
C ASP A 90 -21.07 -3.21 0.46
N ILE A 91 -21.97 -4.09 0.91
CA ILE A 91 -21.65 -5.39 1.54
C ILE A 91 -22.32 -6.53 0.78
N LEU A 92 -21.52 -7.44 0.24
CA LEU A 92 -22.00 -8.68 -0.38
C LEU A 92 -21.88 -9.84 0.62
N LEU A 93 -23.02 -10.41 1.03
CA LEU A 93 -23.10 -11.58 1.91
C LEU A 93 -23.40 -12.83 1.08
N ILE A 94 -22.56 -13.84 1.22
CA ILE A 94 -22.61 -15.09 0.47
C ILE A 94 -22.39 -16.26 1.42
N GLY A 95 -23.18 -17.33 1.29
CA GLY A 95 -23.04 -18.50 2.15
C GLY A 95 -23.95 -19.64 1.72
N ASN A 96 -23.74 -20.82 2.30
CA ASN A 96 -24.56 -22.00 2.02
C ASN A 96 -25.73 -22.20 3.01
N ASP A 97 -25.79 -21.42 4.09
CA ASP A 97 -26.84 -21.49 5.11
C ASP A 97 -27.60 -20.15 5.25
N VAL A 98 -28.90 -20.17 4.95
CA VAL A 98 -29.76 -18.97 4.97
C VAL A 98 -30.00 -18.42 6.39
N PRO A 99 -30.29 -19.25 7.42
CA PRO A 99 -30.37 -18.79 8.81
C PRO A 99 -29.10 -18.06 9.28
N THR A 100 -27.92 -18.59 8.99
CA THR A 100 -26.63 -17.94 9.32
C THR A 100 -26.51 -16.60 8.61
N LEU A 101 -26.81 -16.52 7.32
CA LEU A 101 -26.81 -15.24 6.57
C LEU A 101 -27.77 -14.21 7.19
N GLN A 102 -28.97 -14.62 7.62
CA GLN A 102 -29.91 -13.73 8.30
C GLN A 102 -29.38 -13.27 9.66
N SER A 103 -28.72 -14.15 10.43
CA SER A 103 -28.09 -13.76 11.70
C SER A 103 -27.00 -12.69 11.52
N VAL A 104 -26.21 -12.79 10.45
CA VAL A 104 -25.20 -11.77 10.07
C VAL A 104 -25.86 -10.45 9.70
N LYS A 105 -26.92 -10.49 8.87
CA LYS A 105 -27.72 -9.29 8.52
C LYS A 105 -28.28 -8.60 9.76
N THR A 106 -28.86 -9.37 10.69
CA THR A 106 -29.41 -8.84 11.95
C THR A 106 -28.32 -8.26 12.85
N TRP A 107 -27.12 -8.85 12.91
CA TRP A 107 -26.00 -8.30 13.66
C TRP A 107 -25.50 -6.98 13.06
N LEU A 108 -25.24 -6.94 11.74
CA LEU A 108 -24.79 -5.72 11.06
C LEU A 108 -25.78 -4.56 11.23
N SER A 109 -27.08 -4.83 11.14
CA SER A 109 -28.14 -3.83 11.39
C SER A 109 -28.26 -3.38 12.85
N LYS A 110 -27.64 -4.07 13.82
CA LYS A 110 -27.47 -3.57 15.20
C LYS A 110 -26.22 -2.72 15.36
N CYS A 111 -25.15 -3.03 14.61
CA CYS A 111 -23.89 -2.28 14.66
C CYS A 111 -23.96 -0.95 13.89
N PHE A 112 -24.64 -0.93 12.75
CA PHE A 112 -24.64 0.17 11.78
C PHE A 112 -26.04 0.44 11.23
N GLN A 113 -26.26 1.65 10.71
CA GLN A 113 -27.51 1.97 10.01
C GLN A 113 -27.50 1.37 8.61
N MET A 114 -28.09 0.18 8.46
CA MET A 114 -28.08 -0.59 7.22
C MET A 114 -29.34 -0.42 6.37
N LYS A 115 -29.19 -0.65 5.07
CA LYS A 115 -30.28 -0.97 4.14
C LYS A 115 -30.06 -2.37 3.58
N ASP A 116 -31.04 -3.27 3.70
CA ASP A 116 -31.02 -4.52 2.95
C ASP A 116 -31.60 -4.28 1.55
N LEU A 117 -30.92 -4.80 0.54
CA LEU A 117 -31.31 -4.72 -0.87
C LEU A 117 -31.86 -6.06 -1.39
N GLY A 118 -31.98 -7.07 -0.51
CA GLY A 118 -32.52 -8.38 -0.85
C GLY A 118 -31.47 -9.29 -1.49
N GLU A 119 -31.89 -10.10 -2.48
CA GLU A 119 -30.95 -10.88 -3.28
C GLU A 119 -30.16 -9.96 -4.23
N ALA A 120 -28.83 -10.07 -4.22
CA ALA A 120 -27.96 -9.25 -5.05
C ALA A 120 -28.19 -9.55 -6.55
N ALA A 121 -28.94 -8.68 -7.24
CA ALA A 121 -29.12 -8.68 -8.69
C ALA A 121 -28.18 -7.70 -9.42
N TYR A 122 -27.70 -6.68 -8.70
CA TYR A 122 -26.69 -5.72 -9.12
C TYR A 122 -25.72 -5.44 -7.97
N ILE A 123 -24.51 -5.05 -8.31
CA ILE A 123 -23.45 -4.60 -7.41
C ILE A 123 -22.42 -3.85 -8.27
N LEU A 124 -21.93 -2.69 -7.81
CA LEU A 124 -21.09 -1.75 -8.58
C LEU A 124 -21.53 -1.53 -10.06
N GLY A 125 -22.84 -1.55 -10.33
CA GLY A 125 -23.38 -1.40 -11.69
C GLY A 125 -23.22 -2.61 -12.62
N ILE A 126 -22.61 -3.71 -12.17
CA ILE A 126 -22.59 -5.01 -12.86
C ILE A 126 -23.91 -5.73 -12.57
N LYS A 127 -24.58 -6.20 -13.62
CA LYS A 127 -25.77 -7.07 -13.54
C LYS A 127 -25.33 -8.50 -13.31
N ILE A 128 -25.89 -9.13 -12.29
CA ILE A 128 -25.73 -10.55 -12.02
C ILE A 128 -26.91 -11.31 -12.65
N TYR A 129 -26.60 -12.28 -13.50
CA TYR A 129 -27.50 -13.34 -13.91
C TYR A 129 -27.07 -14.65 -13.23
N ARG A 130 -28.04 -15.42 -12.73
CA ARG A 130 -27.81 -16.74 -12.12
C ARG A 130 -28.76 -17.73 -12.76
N ASN A 131 -28.26 -18.66 -13.58
CA ASN A 131 -29.05 -19.83 -13.97
C ASN A 131 -28.61 -21.00 -13.11
N ARG A 132 -29.47 -21.25 -12.14
CA ARG A 132 -29.07 -21.88 -10.90
C ARG A 132 -29.14 -23.41 -11.01
N SER A 133 -30.11 -23.95 -11.75
CA SER A 133 -30.21 -25.37 -12.13
C SER A 133 -29.08 -25.81 -13.08
N ARG A 134 -28.64 -24.94 -14.00
CA ARG A 134 -27.49 -25.18 -14.88
C ARG A 134 -26.13 -24.90 -14.20
N ARG A 135 -26.11 -24.49 -12.93
CA ARG A 135 -24.91 -24.04 -12.18
C ARG A 135 -24.14 -22.87 -12.81
N LEU A 136 -24.82 -22.09 -13.66
CA LEU A 136 -24.26 -20.94 -14.35
C LEU A 136 -24.42 -19.66 -13.53
N ILE A 137 -23.43 -18.77 -13.65
CA ILE A 137 -23.57 -17.33 -13.39
C ILE A 137 -23.05 -16.58 -14.61
N GLY A 138 -23.78 -15.55 -15.03
CA GLY A 138 -23.35 -14.62 -16.05
C GLY A 138 -23.26 -13.22 -15.46
N LEU A 139 -22.22 -12.47 -15.81
CA LEU A 139 -22.08 -11.06 -15.42
C LEU A 139 -22.13 -10.18 -16.67
N SER A 140 -22.89 -9.09 -16.62
CA SER A 140 -23.04 -8.18 -17.75
C SER A 140 -23.11 -6.73 -17.30
N GLN A 141 -22.58 -5.85 -18.15
CA GLN A 141 -22.64 -4.40 -17.99
C GLN A 141 -23.44 -3.74 -19.14
N SER A 142 -24.40 -4.45 -19.76
CA SER A 142 -25.16 -3.95 -20.91
C SER A 142 -25.73 -2.53 -20.71
N THR A 143 -26.27 -2.23 -19.53
CA THR A 143 -26.79 -0.90 -19.16
C THR A 143 -25.72 0.19 -19.04
N TYR A 144 -24.51 -0.17 -18.60
CA TYR A 144 -23.36 0.74 -18.55
C TYR A 144 -22.76 0.94 -19.96
N ILE A 145 -22.68 -0.11 -20.77
CA ILE A 145 -22.28 -0.03 -22.18
C ILE A 145 -23.23 0.89 -22.95
N ASP A 146 -24.55 0.79 -22.75
CA ASP A 146 -25.51 1.72 -23.36
C ASP A 146 -25.31 3.18 -22.90
N LYS A 147 -24.93 3.43 -21.63
CA LYS A 147 -24.55 4.77 -21.15
C LYS A 147 -23.29 5.29 -21.84
N ILE A 148 -22.25 4.46 -22.00
CA ILE A 148 -21.03 4.79 -22.76
C ILE A 148 -21.38 5.14 -24.21
N LEU A 149 -22.15 4.29 -24.87
CA LEU A 149 -22.51 4.47 -26.28
C LEU A 149 -23.29 5.77 -26.50
N LYS A 150 -24.19 6.14 -25.58
CA LYS A 150 -24.85 7.45 -25.60
C LYS A 150 -23.86 8.60 -25.34
N ARG A 151 -23.02 8.49 -24.30
CA ARG A 151 -22.02 9.52 -23.92
C ARG A 151 -21.09 9.91 -25.07
N PHE A 152 -20.65 8.93 -25.86
CA PHE A 152 -19.73 9.14 -26.98
C PHE A 152 -20.41 9.16 -28.37
N ARG A 153 -21.75 9.31 -28.43
CA ARG A 153 -22.55 9.37 -29.68
C ARG A 153 -22.37 8.16 -30.61
N MET A 154 -22.15 6.99 -30.02
CA MET A 154 -21.96 5.70 -30.71
C MET A 154 -23.20 4.79 -30.68
N ASN A 155 -24.30 5.23 -30.07
CA ASN A 155 -25.58 4.51 -30.01
C ASN A 155 -26.23 4.23 -31.38
N GLU A 156 -25.84 4.96 -32.44
CA GLU A 156 -26.34 4.81 -33.82
C GLU A 156 -25.27 4.44 -34.85
N SER A 157 -24.02 4.22 -34.42
CA SER A 157 -22.88 3.76 -35.24
C SER A 157 -23.11 2.47 -36.06
N LYS A 158 -22.15 2.05 -36.90
CA LYS A 158 -22.18 0.69 -37.46
C LYS A 158 -21.80 -0.33 -36.35
N LYS A 159 -22.36 -1.54 -36.37
CA LYS A 159 -21.94 -2.64 -35.48
C LYS A 159 -20.71 -3.33 -36.07
N GLU A 160 -19.64 -3.47 -35.29
CA GLU A 160 -18.38 -4.07 -35.74
C GLU A 160 -18.21 -5.49 -35.18
N PHE A 161 -17.50 -6.37 -35.90
CA PHE A 161 -17.34 -7.78 -35.54
C PHE A 161 -16.11 -8.08 -34.67
N ILE A 162 -15.07 -7.25 -34.75
CA ILE A 162 -13.83 -7.38 -33.98
C ILE A 162 -13.44 -6.02 -33.39
N PRO A 163 -12.80 -5.97 -32.20
CA PRO A 163 -12.48 -4.71 -31.54
C PRO A 163 -11.31 -3.96 -32.21
N MET A 164 -10.42 -4.66 -32.91
CA MET A 164 -9.31 -4.10 -33.67
C MET A 164 -9.05 -4.98 -34.91
N GLN A 165 -8.79 -4.36 -36.07
CA GLN A 165 -8.44 -5.08 -37.30
C GLN A 165 -6.97 -5.49 -37.30
N HIS A 166 -6.66 -6.64 -37.91
CA HIS A 166 -5.32 -7.21 -37.96
C HIS A 166 -4.27 -6.26 -38.56
N ASP A 167 -4.63 -5.55 -39.63
CA ASP A 167 -3.67 -4.77 -40.43
C ASP A 167 -3.49 -3.32 -39.94
N ILE A 168 -4.17 -2.91 -38.86
CA ILE A 168 -4.05 -1.57 -38.28
C ILE A 168 -2.86 -1.52 -37.30
N VAL A 169 -1.74 -0.99 -37.77
CA VAL A 169 -0.60 -0.63 -36.91
C VAL A 169 -0.75 0.80 -36.40
N LEU A 170 -0.92 0.94 -35.09
CA LEU A 170 -0.93 2.25 -34.42
C LEU A 170 0.50 2.67 -34.03
N SER A 171 0.85 3.95 -34.18
CA SER A 171 2.20 4.45 -33.92
C SER A 171 2.25 5.92 -33.51
N LYS A 172 3.32 6.34 -32.84
CA LYS A 172 3.52 7.76 -32.45
C LYS A 172 3.64 8.71 -33.66
N ALA A 173 3.88 8.20 -34.87
CA ALA A 173 3.86 9.00 -36.09
C ALA A 173 2.44 9.46 -36.50
N GLN A 174 1.40 8.85 -35.93
CA GLN A 174 -0.01 9.23 -36.13
C GLN A 174 -0.52 10.21 -35.04
N CYS A 175 0.37 10.72 -34.19
CA CYS A 175 0.05 11.78 -33.22
C CYS A 175 0.00 13.15 -33.94
N PRO A 176 -0.81 14.12 -33.46
CA PRO A 176 -0.89 15.46 -34.06
C PRO A 176 0.45 16.21 -34.03
N VAL A 177 0.92 16.61 -35.23
CA VAL A 177 2.16 17.38 -35.40
C VAL A 177 1.86 18.85 -35.70
N SER A 178 0.79 19.15 -36.44
CA SER A 178 0.35 20.52 -36.72
C SER A 178 -0.48 21.09 -35.54
N SER A 179 -0.46 22.42 -35.39
CA SER A 179 -1.33 23.12 -34.42
C SER A 179 -2.82 22.89 -34.73
N GLU A 180 -3.19 22.87 -36.02
CA GLU A 180 -4.56 22.63 -36.46
C GLU A 180 -5.09 21.24 -36.05
N ASP A 181 -4.25 20.20 -36.17
CA ASP A 181 -4.62 18.85 -35.76
C ASP A 181 -4.63 18.69 -34.24
N GLN A 182 -3.76 19.41 -33.52
CA GLN A 182 -3.81 19.49 -32.06
C GLN A 182 -5.12 20.15 -31.61
N ASP A 183 -5.55 21.25 -32.24
CA ASP A 183 -6.80 21.93 -31.92
C ASP A 183 -8.04 21.09 -32.24
N LYS A 184 -8.04 20.35 -33.36
CA LYS A 184 -9.08 19.34 -33.63
C LYS A 184 -9.14 18.28 -32.52
N MET A 185 -7.99 17.73 -32.11
CA MET A 185 -7.92 16.67 -31.11
C MET A 185 -8.22 17.13 -29.67
N LYS A 186 -8.05 18.41 -29.32
CA LYS A 186 -8.48 18.97 -28.02
C LYS A 186 -9.98 18.75 -27.73
N SER A 187 -10.81 18.70 -28.78
CA SER A 187 -12.26 18.46 -28.66
C SER A 187 -12.62 16.98 -28.45
N VAL A 188 -11.68 16.05 -28.67
CA VAL A 188 -11.93 14.61 -28.65
C VAL A 188 -11.79 14.08 -27.21
N PRO A 189 -12.82 13.45 -26.61
CA PRO A 189 -12.79 13.00 -25.22
C PRO A 189 -12.05 11.66 -25.06
N TYR A 190 -10.84 11.56 -25.62
CA TYR A 190 -10.08 10.31 -25.78
C TYR A 190 -9.83 9.59 -24.45
N ALA A 191 -9.20 10.27 -23.48
CA ALA A 191 -8.93 9.71 -22.16
C ALA A 191 -10.20 9.25 -21.43
N SER A 192 -11.31 9.98 -21.61
CA SER A 192 -12.60 9.62 -21.01
C SER A 192 -13.20 8.36 -21.65
N ALA A 193 -13.06 8.20 -22.97
CA ALA A 193 -13.48 7.00 -23.67
C ALA A 193 -12.62 5.79 -23.30
N ILE A 194 -11.29 5.94 -23.24
CA ILE A 194 -10.35 4.92 -22.77
C ILE A 194 -10.74 4.44 -21.37
N GLY A 195 -10.86 5.36 -20.39
CA GLY A 195 -11.23 4.99 -19.02
C GLY A 195 -12.60 4.30 -18.90
N SER A 196 -13.58 4.74 -19.71
CA SER A 196 -14.91 4.12 -19.74
C SER A 196 -14.88 2.69 -20.30
N ILE A 197 -14.13 2.45 -21.38
CA ILE A 197 -13.95 1.11 -21.96
C ILE A 197 -13.13 0.23 -21.02
N MET A 198 -12.10 0.78 -20.39
CA MET A 198 -11.20 0.08 -19.46
C MET A 198 -11.96 -0.44 -18.23
N TYR A 199 -12.90 0.33 -17.67
CA TYR A 199 -13.77 -0.16 -16.60
C TYR A 199 -14.58 -1.39 -17.05
N ALA A 200 -15.21 -1.33 -18.23
CA ALA A 200 -15.92 -2.49 -18.76
C ALA A 200 -15.00 -3.69 -19.03
N MET A 201 -13.78 -3.43 -19.53
CA MET A 201 -12.74 -4.43 -19.78
C MET A 201 -12.34 -5.17 -18.51
N LEU A 202 -12.06 -4.45 -17.41
CA LEU A 202 -11.71 -5.07 -16.12
C LEU A 202 -12.88 -5.86 -15.53
N CYS A 203 -14.12 -5.39 -15.69
CA CYS A 203 -15.28 -6.00 -15.04
C CYS A 203 -15.80 -7.26 -15.75
N THR A 204 -16.13 -7.14 -17.04
CA THR A 204 -16.95 -8.14 -17.76
C THR A 204 -16.55 -8.34 -19.23
N ARG A 205 -15.54 -7.62 -19.72
CA ARG A 205 -15.16 -7.58 -21.14
C ARG A 205 -13.66 -7.88 -21.38
N PRO A 206 -13.16 -9.07 -20.95
CA PRO A 206 -11.78 -9.48 -21.25
C PRO A 206 -11.49 -9.48 -22.76
N ASP A 207 -12.52 -9.71 -23.59
CA ASP A 207 -12.46 -9.78 -25.04
C ASP A 207 -12.11 -8.45 -25.76
N VAL A 208 -12.04 -7.32 -25.05
CA VAL A 208 -11.50 -6.05 -25.60
C VAL A 208 -10.10 -5.71 -25.09
N ALA A 209 -9.52 -6.51 -24.20
CA ALA A 209 -8.33 -6.13 -23.42
C ALA A 209 -7.08 -5.85 -24.26
N TYR A 210 -6.85 -6.55 -25.38
CA TYR A 210 -5.79 -6.18 -26.32
C TYR A 210 -6.02 -4.81 -26.96
N SER A 211 -7.21 -4.59 -27.53
CA SER A 211 -7.52 -3.35 -28.24
C SER A 211 -7.42 -2.10 -27.36
N ILE A 212 -7.82 -2.18 -26.09
CA ILE A 212 -7.72 -1.08 -25.14
C ILE A 212 -6.28 -0.88 -24.62
N SER A 213 -5.48 -1.95 -24.45
CA SER A 213 -4.06 -1.82 -24.09
C SER A 213 -3.18 -1.28 -25.21
N VAL A 214 -3.58 -1.46 -26.48
CA VAL A 214 -2.93 -0.80 -27.63
C VAL A 214 -3.31 0.67 -27.68
N THR A 215 -4.59 1.01 -27.54
CA THR A 215 -5.07 2.40 -27.69
C THR A 215 -4.67 3.29 -26.49
N SER A 216 -4.66 2.78 -25.26
CA SER A 216 -4.28 3.55 -24.06
C SER A 216 -2.86 4.14 -24.13
N LYS A 217 -1.93 3.52 -24.87
CA LYS A 217 -0.54 3.98 -25.10
C LYS A 217 -0.44 5.41 -25.67
N TYR A 218 -1.52 5.92 -26.28
CA TYR A 218 -1.56 7.24 -26.92
C TYR A 218 -2.38 8.27 -26.13
N GLN A 219 -2.84 7.94 -24.91
CA GLN A 219 -3.71 8.81 -24.10
C GLN A 219 -3.11 10.22 -23.82
N GLN A 220 -1.79 10.35 -23.77
CA GLN A 220 -1.11 11.64 -23.55
C GLN A 220 -1.12 12.56 -24.78
N ASN A 221 -1.15 12.00 -26.00
CA ASN A 221 -1.17 12.77 -27.25
C ASN A 221 -1.87 11.95 -28.37
N PRO A 222 -3.20 11.80 -28.31
CA PRO A 222 -3.95 11.00 -29.27
C PRO A 222 -4.10 11.73 -30.61
N GLY A 223 -4.25 10.96 -31.70
CA GLY A 223 -4.53 11.48 -33.05
C GLY A 223 -5.76 10.81 -33.66
N GLU A 224 -6.23 11.27 -34.81
CA GLU A 224 -7.51 10.79 -35.36
C GLU A 224 -7.48 9.28 -35.68
N ALA A 225 -6.36 8.72 -36.16
CA ALA A 225 -6.23 7.26 -36.34
C ALA A 225 -6.39 6.49 -35.02
N HIS A 226 -5.83 7.01 -33.93
CA HIS A 226 -6.00 6.47 -32.59
C HIS A 226 -7.47 6.57 -32.14
N TRP A 227 -8.17 7.66 -32.46
CA TRP A 227 -9.58 7.85 -32.13
C TRP A 227 -10.52 6.96 -32.98
N VAL A 228 -10.20 6.73 -34.25
CA VAL A 228 -10.90 5.75 -35.10
C VAL A 228 -10.79 4.33 -34.51
N ALA A 229 -9.63 3.94 -34.00
CA ALA A 229 -9.47 2.66 -33.31
C ALA A 229 -10.36 2.55 -32.06
N VAL A 230 -10.39 3.57 -31.19
CA VAL A 230 -11.29 3.60 -30.02
C VAL A 230 -12.77 3.57 -30.43
N LYS A 231 -13.14 4.30 -31.48
CA LYS A 231 -14.49 4.24 -32.07
C LYS A 231 -14.83 2.81 -32.55
N ASN A 232 -13.88 2.06 -33.11
CA ASN A 232 -14.12 0.66 -33.51
C ASN A 232 -14.36 -0.27 -32.30
N ILE A 233 -13.63 -0.10 -31.19
CA ILE A 233 -13.91 -0.84 -29.95
C ILE A 233 -15.34 -0.58 -29.47
N LEU A 234 -15.80 0.68 -29.50
CA LEU A 234 -17.19 1.03 -29.14
C LEU A 234 -18.23 0.41 -30.10
N LYS A 235 -17.97 0.35 -31.40
CA LYS A 235 -18.85 -0.35 -32.37
C LYS A 235 -18.95 -1.85 -32.08
N TYR A 236 -17.83 -2.47 -31.70
CA TYR A 236 -17.78 -3.87 -31.30
C TYR A 236 -18.53 -4.10 -29.98
N MET A 237 -18.29 -3.27 -28.95
CA MET A 237 -19.06 -3.29 -27.70
C MET A 237 -20.55 -3.13 -27.93
N ARG A 238 -20.99 -2.31 -28.89
CA ARG A 238 -22.42 -2.19 -29.28
C ARG A 238 -22.98 -3.47 -29.91
N ARG A 239 -22.21 -4.21 -30.70
CA ARG A 239 -22.62 -5.52 -31.22
C ARG A 239 -22.80 -6.54 -30.10
N THR A 240 -21.91 -6.48 -29.11
CA THR A 240 -21.70 -7.49 -28.07
C THR A 240 -22.26 -7.11 -26.70
N LYS A 241 -23.05 -6.02 -26.59
CA LYS A 241 -23.46 -5.46 -25.28
C LYS A 241 -24.33 -6.40 -24.43
N GLU A 242 -25.07 -7.31 -25.06
CA GLU A 242 -25.90 -8.31 -24.37
C GLU A 242 -25.15 -9.63 -24.09
N MET A 243 -23.85 -9.71 -24.37
CA MET A 243 -23.03 -10.81 -23.87
C MET A 243 -22.89 -10.73 -22.35
N PHE A 244 -22.68 -11.90 -21.76
CA PHE A 244 -22.28 -12.10 -20.38
C PHE A 244 -20.89 -12.72 -20.35
N LEU A 245 -20.11 -12.40 -19.32
CA LEU A 245 -18.99 -13.23 -18.88
C LEU A 245 -19.60 -14.37 -18.05
N VAL A 246 -19.51 -15.60 -18.54
CA VAL A 246 -20.24 -16.77 -18.03
C VAL A 246 -19.30 -17.78 -17.38
N PHE A 247 -19.75 -18.31 -16.24
CA PHE A 247 -19.05 -19.29 -15.42
C PHE A 247 -19.92 -20.53 -15.24
N GLY A 248 -19.46 -21.70 -15.68
CA GLY A 248 -20.11 -23.02 -15.55
C GLY A 248 -19.98 -23.94 -16.78
N GLY A 249 -18.86 -23.88 -17.49
CA GLY A 249 -18.48 -24.74 -18.63
C GLY A 249 -17.41 -25.78 -18.29
N SER A 250 -16.81 -26.38 -19.33
CA SER A 250 -15.74 -27.39 -19.26
C SER A 250 -14.37 -26.83 -18.81
N GLU A 251 -13.37 -27.73 -18.74
CA GLU A 251 -12.12 -27.59 -17.97
C GLU A 251 -11.23 -26.38 -18.29
N ASP A 252 -10.34 -26.06 -17.35
CA ASP A 252 -9.61 -24.79 -17.25
C ASP A 252 -8.31 -24.77 -18.10
N GLU A 253 -8.12 -23.71 -18.89
CA GLU A 253 -6.94 -23.50 -19.75
C GLU A 253 -6.33 -22.09 -19.55
N ILE A 254 -5.00 -21.98 -19.63
CA ILE A 254 -4.21 -20.79 -19.22
C ILE A 254 -3.00 -20.60 -20.15
N SER A 255 -2.88 -19.51 -20.93
CA SER A 255 -1.63 -19.24 -21.68
C SER A 255 -1.36 -17.75 -21.92
N SER A 256 -0.42 -17.37 -22.80
CA SER A 256 0.39 -16.12 -22.71
C SER A 256 -0.28 -14.80 -23.09
N GLY A 257 0.07 -13.73 -22.37
CA GLY A 257 -0.75 -12.52 -22.21
C GLY A 257 -1.90 -12.83 -21.24
N TYR A 258 -1.53 -13.20 -20.01
CA TYR A 258 -2.24 -14.28 -19.31
C TYR A 258 -3.76 -14.14 -19.22
N VAL A 259 -4.44 -15.28 -19.34
CA VAL A 259 -5.81 -15.46 -18.85
C VAL A 259 -5.84 -16.69 -17.96
N PHE A 260 -6.33 -16.52 -16.75
CA PHE A 260 -6.82 -17.59 -15.91
C PHE A 260 -8.31 -17.75 -16.18
N THR A 261 -8.76 -19.00 -16.33
CA THR A 261 -10.16 -19.39 -16.50
C THR A 261 -10.59 -20.32 -15.37
N LEU A 262 -11.84 -20.23 -14.92
CA LEU A 262 -12.42 -21.13 -13.93
C LEU A 262 -13.84 -21.51 -14.30
N ASN A 263 -14.08 -22.81 -14.45
CA ASN A 263 -15.34 -23.33 -14.96
C ASN A 263 -15.69 -22.66 -16.31
N GLY A 264 -14.71 -22.51 -17.21
CA GLY A 264 -14.88 -21.94 -18.55
C GLY A 264 -15.15 -20.43 -18.65
N GLY A 265 -14.97 -19.66 -17.57
CA GLY A 265 -15.05 -18.19 -17.59
C GLY A 265 -13.76 -17.53 -17.11
N ALA A 266 -13.35 -16.42 -17.71
CA ALA A 266 -12.14 -15.70 -17.30
C ALA A 266 -12.26 -15.08 -15.90
N ILE A 267 -11.17 -15.17 -15.14
CA ILE A 267 -11.14 -14.89 -13.69
C ILE A 267 -9.96 -14.01 -13.26
N SER A 268 -8.88 -13.97 -14.06
CA SER A 268 -7.82 -12.96 -14.02
C SER A 268 -7.19 -12.89 -15.40
N TRP A 269 -6.91 -11.69 -15.91
CA TRP A 269 -6.31 -11.52 -17.22
C TRP A 269 -5.45 -10.27 -17.32
N LYS A 270 -4.43 -10.31 -18.17
CA LYS A 270 -3.54 -9.16 -18.40
C LYS A 270 -3.09 -9.05 -19.85
N SER A 271 -3.54 -7.96 -20.47
CA SER A 271 -3.02 -7.45 -21.73
C SER A 271 -2.29 -6.12 -21.44
N SER A 272 -0.98 -6.16 -21.33
CA SER A 272 -0.13 -4.98 -21.13
C SER A 272 1.16 -5.10 -21.91
N LYS A 273 1.74 -3.96 -22.34
CA LYS A 273 3.10 -3.97 -22.89
C LYS A 273 4.08 -4.30 -21.77
N GLN A 274 5.09 -5.12 -22.06
CA GLN A 274 6.16 -5.43 -21.11
C GLN A 274 7.00 -4.17 -20.81
N ASP A 275 7.37 -3.98 -19.54
CA ASP A 275 8.19 -2.84 -19.08
C ASP A 275 9.64 -2.93 -19.57
N THR A 276 10.08 -4.12 -19.97
CA THR A 276 11.44 -4.41 -20.42
C THR A 276 11.41 -4.71 -21.92
N ILE A 277 12.39 -4.20 -22.68
CA ILE A 277 12.57 -4.57 -24.08
C ILE A 277 13.14 -5.98 -24.11
N ALA A 278 12.44 -6.90 -24.77
CA ALA A 278 12.90 -8.26 -24.99
C ALA A 278 13.68 -8.36 -26.30
N ASP A 279 14.85 -9.00 -26.27
CA ASP A 279 15.72 -9.20 -27.44
C ASP A 279 15.27 -10.41 -28.31
N SER A 280 14.30 -11.19 -27.84
CA SER A 280 13.74 -12.33 -28.58
C SER A 280 12.31 -12.68 -28.17
N THR A 281 11.59 -13.36 -29.06
CA THR A 281 10.26 -13.93 -28.76
C THR A 281 10.29 -14.95 -27.62
N ILE A 282 11.40 -15.68 -27.45
CA ILE A 282 11.61 -16.59 -26.32
C ILE A 282 11.62 -15.81 -25.00
N GLU A 283 12.31 -14.67 -24.96
CA GLU A 283 12.33 -13.81 -23.77
C GLU A 283 10.96 -13.17 -23.51
N THR A 284 10.26 -12.69 -24.54
CA THR A 284 8.89 -12.15 -24.40
C THR A 284 7.96 -13.16 -23.72
N GLU A 285 7.95 -14.40 -24.22
CA GLU A 285 7.10 -15.47 -23.67
C GLU A 285 7.55 -15.93 -22.28
N TYR A 286 8.85 -15.94 -22.02
CA TYR A 286 9.41 -16.26 -20.71
C TYR A 286 9.08 -15.20 -19.64
N ILE A 287 9.09 -13.92 -20.03
CA ILE A 287 8.64 -12.80 -19.18
C ILE A 287 7.14 -12.95 -18.86
N ALA A 288 6.31 -13.17 -19.89
CA ALA A 288 4.87 -13.33 -19.72
C ALA A 288 4.52 -14.54 -18.82
N ALA A 289 5.17 -15.69 -19.03
CA ALA A 289 5.02 -16.85 -18.17
C ALA A 289 5.48 -16.58 -16.73
N SER A 290 6.52 -15.77 -16.52
CA SER A 290 6.99 -15.41 -15.18
C SER A 290 6.05 -14.46 -14.45
N ASP A 291 5.31 -13.60 -15.14
CA ASP A 291 4.30 -12.74 -14.53
C ASP A 291 3.02 -13.53 -14.25
N ALA A 292 2.60 -14.41 -15.18
CA ALA A 292 1.54 -15.39 -14.96
C ALA A 292 1.82 -16.30 -13.74
N ALA A 293 3.07 -16.74 -13.54
CA ALA A 293 3.44 -17.56 -12.39
C ALA A 293 3.31 -16.84 -11.04
N LYS A 294 3.51 -15.51 -10.99
CA LYS A 294 3.29 -14.71 -9.77
C LYS A 294 1.80 -14.61 -9.45
N GLU A 295 1.00 -14.31 -10.48
CA GLU A 295 -0.46 -14.28 -10.38
C GLU A 295 -0.97 -15.64 -9.89
N ALA A 296 -0.56 -16.74 -10.53
CA ALA A 296 -0.92 -18.10 -10.14
C ALA A 296 -0.60 -18.41 -8.67
N VAL A 297 0.56 -17.99 -8.15
CA VAL A 297 0.89 -18.18 -6.72
C VAL A 297 -0.06 -17.42 -5.81
N TRP A 298 -0.36 -16.15 -6.12
CA TRP A 298 -1.28 -15.36 -5.31
C TRP A 298 -2.71 -15.93 -5.37
N LEU A 299 -3.18 -16.32 -6.56
CA LEU A 299 -4.44 -17.03 -6.76
C LEU A 299 -4.51 -18.32 -5.95
N ARG A 300 -3.47 -19.16 -6.03
CA ARG A 300 -3.37 -20.42 -5.28
C ARG A 300 -3.51 -20.19 -3.78
N ASN A 301 -2.85 -19.15 -3.26
CA ASN A 301 -2.86 -18.82 -1.84
C ASN A 301 -4.21 -18.26 -1.37
N PHE A 302 -4.78 -17.27 -2.07
CA PHE A 302 -6.09 -16.73 -1.72
C PHE A 302 -7.20 -17.79 -1.81
N ILE A 303 -7.18 -18.61 -2.86
CA ILE A 303 -8.13 -19.72 -3.04
C ILE A 303 -7.95 -20.82 -1.95
N SER A 304 -6.74 -20.98 -1.42
CA SER A 304 -6.48 -21.86 -0.26
C SER A 304 -7.04 -21.28 1.04
N ASP A 305 -6.89 -19.97 1.27
CA ASP A 305 -7.33 -19.26 2.48
C ASP A 305 -8.86 -19.28 2.66
N ILE A 306 -9.61 -19.10 1.57
CA ILE A 306 -11.07 -19.26 1.58
C ILE A 306 -11.53 -20.71 1.79
N ARG A 307 -10.61 -21.70 1.74
CA ARG A 307 -10.82 -23.15 2.00
C ARG A 307 -11.91 -23.83 1.16
N VAL A 308 -12.39 -23.19 0.11
CA VAL A 308 -13.43 -23.77 -0.75
C VAL A 308 -12.84 -24.90 -1.61
N VAL A 309 -11.54 -24.87 -1.91
CA VAL A 309 -10.97 -25.62 -3.05
C VAL A 309 -9.97 -26.69 -2.63
N ALA A 310 -10.36 -27.96 -2.75
CA ALA A 310 -9.46 -29.08 -2.49
C ALA A 310 -8.36 -29.22 -3.56
N SER A 311 -8.69 -28.98 -4.85
CA SER A 311 -7.78 -29.19 -5.98
C SER A 311 -6.62 -28.19 -6.06
N ILE A 312 -6.75 -27.00 -5.46
CA ILE A 312 -5.72 -25.93 -5.47
C ILE A 312 -4.44 -26.31 -4.72
N SER A 313 -4.49 -27.37 -3.93
CA SER A 313 -3.33 -28.01 -3.31
C SER A 313 -2.33 -28.51 -4.36
N ARG A 314 -2.78 -28.87 -5.57
CA ARG A 314 -1.94 -29.27 -6.71
C ARG A 314 -1.26 -28.05 -7.35
N PRO A 315 -0.15 -28.24 -8.09
CA PRO A 315 0.45 -27.16 -8.89
C PRO A 315 -0.55 -26.66 -9.95
N ILE A 316 -0.62 -25.35 -10.16
CA ILE A 316 -1.41 -24.77 -11.26
C ILE A 316 -0.65 -24.96 -12.57
N ASP A 317 -1.33 -25.47 -13.61
CA ASP A 317 -0.72 -25.66 -14.93
C ASP A 317 -0.80 -24.35 -15.75
N ILE A 318 0.34 -23.76 -16.10
CA ILE A 318 0.46 -22.62 -17.01
C ILE A 318 0.92 -23.14 -18.36
N TYR A 319 0.12 -22.93 -19.40
CA TYR A 319 0.47 -23.32 -20.76
C TYR A 319 1.22 -22.19 -21.49
N CYS A 320 2.13 -22.55 -22.39
CA CYS A 320 2.90 -21.62 -23.21
C CYS A 320 3.21 -22.32 -24.54
N ASP A 321 3.03 -21.65 -25.67
CA ASP A 321 3.26 -22.24 -26.99
C ASP A 321 4.76 -22.25 -27.37
N ASN A 322 5.51 -21.26 -26.87
CA ASN A 322 6.94 -21.13 -27.09
C ASN A 322 7.75 -22.17 -26.31
N SER A 323 8.25 -23.16 -27.05
CA SER A 323 9.03 -24.28 -26.51
C SER A 323 10.36 -23.85 -25.86
N GLY A 324 10.95 -22.74 -26.32
CA GLY A 324 12.15 -22.16 -25.71
C GLY A 324 11.87 -21.60 -24.32
N ALA A 325 10.77 -20.87 -24.15
CA ALA A 325 10.34 -20.34 -22.86
C ALA A 325 10.00 -21.46 -21.87
N VAL A 326 9.27 -22.49 -22.31
CA VAL A 326 8.96 -23.69 -21.50
C VAL A 326 10.24 -24.39 -21.04
N ALA A 327 11.22 -24.60 -21.93
CA ALA A 327 12.49 -25.22 -21.58
C ALA A 327 13.30 -24.36 -20.60
N GLN A 328 13.39 -23.05 -20.84
CA GLN A 328 14.11 -22.09 -20.00
C GLN A 328 13.50 -21.94 -18.60
N ALA A 329 12.21 -22.24 -18.44
CA ALA A 329 11.51 -22.23 -17.16
C ALA A 329 11.69 -23.53 -16.36
N LYS A 330 11.82 -24.68 -17.03
CA LYS A 330 12.08 -25.98 -16.38
C LYS A 330 13.54 -26.18 -16.02
N GLU A 331 14.46 -25.77 -16.89
CA GLU A 331 15.89 -26.00 -16.73
C GLU A 331 16.69 -24.69 -16.89
N PRO A 332 17.71 -24.45 -16.04
CA PRO A 332 18.63 -23.33 -16.21
C PRO A 332 19.65 -23.61 -17.32
N ARG A 333 19.18 -23.75 -18.57
CA ARG A 333 20.07 -23.85 -19.74
C ARG A 333 20.67 -22.48 -20.03
N GLU A 334 21.99 -22.36 -19.88
CA GLU A 334 22.72 -21.17 -20.32
C GLU A 334 22.93 -21.19 -21.83
N HIS A 335 22.21 -20.32 -22.54
CA HIS A 335 22.53 -19.97 -23.92
C HIS A 335 23.03 -18.52 -23.97
N HIS A 336 23.90 -18.20 -24.94
CA HIS A 336 24.39 -16.82 -25.12
C HIS A 336 23.24 -15.80 -25.30
N LYS A 337 22.11 -16.25 -25.86
CA LYS A 337 20.88 -15.48 -26.07
C LYS A 337 19.92 -15.42 -24.86
N SER A 338 20.27 -15.97 -23.70
CA SER A 338 19.42 -15.95 -22.50
C SER A 338 20.09 -15.27 -21.29
N ARG A 339 21.29 -14.70 -21.47
CA ARG A 339 22.08 -14.05 -20.41
C ARG A 339 21.62 -12.62 -20.06
N HIS A 340 20.88 -11.95 -20.94
CA HIS A 340 20.32 -10.61 -20.69
C HIS A 340 19.02 -10.63 -19.85
N VAL A 341 18.36 -11.79 -19.76
CA VAL A 341 17.06 -11.91 -19.07
C VAL A 341 17.21 -11.54 -17.60
N LEU A 342 16.48 -10.51 -17.17
CA LEU A 342 16.61 -9.98 -15.80
C LEU A 342 16.27 -11.05 -14.76
N ARG A 343 17.12 -11.17 -13.72
CA ARG A 343 16.98 -12.16 -12.63
C ARG A 343 15.58 -12.20 -11.98
N LYS A 344 14.84 -11.09 -11.99
CA LYS A 344 13.44 -11.02 -11.49
C LYS A 344 12.47 -11.96 -12.23
N TYR A 345 12.76 -12.32 -13.48
CA TYR A 345 11.97 -13.26 -14.29
C TYR A 345 12.42 -14.72 -14.12
N HIS A 346 13.54 -14.98 -13.44
CA HIS A 346 13.92 -16.33 -13.04
C HIS A 346 13.17 -16.83 -11.80
N LEU A 347 12.34 -16.00 -11.17
CA LEU A 347 11.45 -16.40 -10.07
C LEU A 347 10.51 -17.54 -10.47
N ILE A 348 10.10 -17.63 -11.73
CA ILE A 348 9.30 -18.77 -12.25
C ILE A 348 9.96 -20.13 -11.98
N ARG A 349 11.29 -20.22 -12.02
CA ARG A 349 12.03 -21.46 -11.74
C ARG A 349 11.91 -21.87 -10.26
N GLU A 350 11.91 -20.90 -9.36
CA GLU A 350 11.68 -21.13 -7.93
C GLU A 350 10.23 -21.56 -7.69
N ILE A 351 9.26 -20.86 -8.29
CA ILE A 351 7.83 -21.19 -8.19
C ILE A 351 7.55 -22.62 -8.69
N ILE A 352 8.15 -23.02 -9.81
CA ILE A 352 8.09 -24.40 -10.32
C ILE A 352 8.80 -25.36 -9.36
N GLY A 353 9.98 -25.01 -8.85
CA GLY A 353 10.76 -25.83 -7.92
C GLY A 353 10.07 -26.06 -6.56
N ARG A 354 9.25 -25.11 -6.09
CA ARG A 354 8.38 -25.28 -4.91
C ARG A 354 7.14 -26.12 -5.17
N GLY A 355 6.81 -26.41 -6.43
CA GLY A 355 5.59 -27.12 -6.82
C GLY A 355 4.31 -26.27 -6.76
N ASP A 356 4.42 -24.94 -6.78
CA ASP A 356 3.26 -24.06 -6.83
C ASP A 356 2.60 -24.04 -8.24
N VAL A 357 3.43 -24.18 -9.28
CA VAL A 357 3.07 -24.06 -10.70
C VAL A 357 3.81 -25.11 -11.52
N ARG A 358 3.18 -25.61 -12.58
CA ARG A 358 3.81 -26.41 -13.64
C ARG A 358 3.72 -25.65 -14.95
N ILE A 359 4.78 -25.60 -15.74
CA ILE A 359 4.71 -25.04 -17.09
C ILE A 359 4.54 -26.13 -18.16
N CYS A 360 3.52 -25.99 -18.98
CA CYS A 360 3.07 -26.92 -20.01
C CYS A 360 3.26 -26.31 -21.41
N LYS A 361 3.44 -27.17 -22.43
CA LYS A 361 3.43 -26.71 -23.83
C LYS A 361 2.03 -26.92 -24.40
N ILE A 362 1.54 -25.94 -25.16
CA ILE A 362 0.28 -26.00 -25.92
C ILE A 362 0.52 -25.60 -27.39
N PRO A 363 -0.28 -26.04 -28.37
CA PRO A 363 -0.29 -25.46 -29.71
C PRO A 363 -0.73 -23.99 -29.70
N THR A 364 -0.17 -23.16 -30.59
CA THR A 364 -0.56 -21.73 -30.69
C THR A 364 -2.05 -21.55 -31.02
N ASP A 365 -2.63 -22.42 -31.84
CA ASP A 365 -4.06 -22.34 -32.19
C ASP A 365 -5.00 -22.69 -31.02
N GLU A 366 -4.48 -23.33 -29.97
CA GLU A 366 -5.17 -23.68 -28.72
C GLU A 366 -4.85 -22.70 -27.58
N ASN A 367 -3.99 -21.70 -27.81
CA ASN A 367 -3.64 -20.69 -26.81
C ASN A 367 -4.82 -19.75 -26.53
N VAL A 368 -5.55 -19.96 -25.43
CA VAL A 368 -6.74 -19.18 -25.03
C VAL A 368 -6.46 -17.67 -24.85
N ALA A 369 -5.20 -17.29 -24.61
CA ALA A 369 -4.77 -15.90 -24.43
C ALA A 369 -4.21 -15.22 -25.69
N ASP A 370 -4.15 -15.89 -26.85
CA ASP A 370 -3.79 -15.26 -28.13
C ASP A 370 -4.54 -13.92 -28.40
N PRO A 371 -5.85 -13.76 -28.10
CA PRO A 371 -6.56 -12.49 -28.30
C PRO A 371 -6.09 -11.35 -27.38
N LEU A 372 -5.31 -11.65 -26.34
CA LEU A 372 -4.76 -10.70 -25.37
C LEU A 372 -3.37 -10.19 -25.78
N THR A 373 -2.72 -10.81 -26.77
CA THR A 373 -1.37 -10.44 -27.24
C THR A 373 -1.33 -9.89 -28.66
N LYS A 374 -2.29 -10.25 -29.53
CA LYS A 374 -2.31 -9.85 -30.95
C LYS A 374 -3.74 -9.71 -31.49
N PRO A 375 -3.98 -8.93 -32.56
CA PRO A 375 -5.28 -8.88 -33.21
C PRO A 375 -5.51 -10.18 -34.00
N LEU A 376 -6.74 -10.70 -34.00
CA LEU A 376 -7.07 -11.98 -34.63
C LEU A 376 -8.10 -11.83 -35.75
N ALA A 377 -8.07 -12.77 -36.69
CA ALA A 377 -9.13 -12.94 -37.67
C ALA A 377 -10.46 -13.30 -36.97
N ARG A 378 -11.58 -12.83 -37.52
CA ARG A 378 -12.91 -12.88 -36.89
C ARG A 378 -13.28 -14.25 -36.29
N ALA A 379 -13.10 -15.33 -37.04
CA ALA A 379 -13.48 -16.68 -36.59
C ALA A 379 -12.67 -17.12 -35.35
N LYS A 380 -11.37 -16.81 -35.30
CA LYS A 380 -10.54 -17.05 -34.11
C LYS A 380 -10.97 -16.16 -32.95
N HIS A 381 -11.20 -14.87 -33.19
CA HIS A 381 -11.68 -13.95 -32.15
C HIS A 381 -13.01 -14.41 -31.51
N GLU A 382 -13.99 -14.80 -32.32
CA GLU A 382 -15.29 -15.33 -31.83
C GLU A 382 -15.12 -16.66 -31.07
N GLY A 383 -14.20 -17.54 -31.52
CA GLY A 383 -13.85 -18.79 -30.84
C GLY A 383 -13.20 -18.55 -29.46
N HIS A 384 -12.09 -17.82 -29.39
CA HIS A 384 -11.41 -17.56 -28.12
C HIS A 384 -12.27 -16.71 -27.17
N ALA A 385 -13.08 -15.76 -27.67
CA ALA A 385 -14.05 -15.03 -26.84
C ALA A 385 -15.00 -16.00 -26.12
N SER A 386 -15.44 -17.06 -26.82
CA SER A 386 -16.26 -18.12 -26.23
C SER A 386 -15.48 -18.94 -25.19
N SER A 387 -14.20 -19.23 -25.43
CA SER A 387 -13.30 -19.96 -24.52
C SER A 387 -12.98 -19.20 -23.23
N ILE A 388 -12.92 -17.86 -23.26
CA ILE A 388 -12.79 -17.01 -22.05
C ILE A 388 -14.15 -16.72 -21.39
N GLY A 389 -15.23 -17.37 -21.83
CA GLY A 389 -16.56 -17.33 -21.22
C GLY A 389 -17.51 -16.24 -21.74
N MET A 390 -17.17 -15.52 -22.82
CA MET A 390 -18.08 -14.50 -23.38
C MET A 390 -19.18 -15.16 -24.21
N GLN A 391 -20.41 -15.19 -23.67
CA GLN A 391 -21.53 -15.91 -24.27
C GLN A 391 -22.85 -15.11 -24.19
N TYR A 392 -23.79 -15.40 -25.10
CA TYR A 392 -25.17 -14.94 -24.99
C TYR A 392 -25.99 -15.95 -24.20
N LEU A 393 -26.93 -15.48 -23.38
CA LEU A 393 -27.76 -16.33 -22.51
C LEU A 393 -29.25 -16.11 -22.82
N ASP A 394 -29.96 -17.19 -23.15
CA ASP A 394 -31.43 -17.16 -23.25
C ASP A 394 -32.06 -16.95 -21.86
N THR A 395 -32.94 -15.96 -21.78
CA THR A 395 -33.48 -15.45 -20.50
C THR A 395 -34.78 -16.13 -20.05
N SER A 396 -35.28 -17.10 -20.81
CA SER A 396 -36.52 -17.85 -20.55
C SER A 396 -36.28 -19.15 -19.77
N SER A 397 -36.19 -19.09 -18.42
CA SER A 397 -36.61 -20.14 -17.46
C SER A 397 -36.23 -19.77 -16.01
N TYR A 398 -37.03 -20.21 -15.02
CA TYR A 398 -36.95 -19.79 -13.62
C TYR A 398 -36.28 -20.82 -12.66
N PHE A 399 -35.81 -20.33 -11.49
CA PHE A 399 -35.55 -21.02 -10.18
C PHE A 399 -34.18 -21.72 -9.83
N MET A 400 -33.64 -21.38 -8.62
CA MET A 400 -32.86 -22.16 -7.57
C MET A 400 -31.51 -22.91 -7.87
N LEU A 401 -30.42 -22.96 -7.03
CA LEU A 401 -29.50 -21.89 -6.50
C LEU A 401 -28.02 -21.97 -7.04
N SER A 402 -27.45 -20.85 -7.52
CA SER A 402 -25.99 -20.56 -7.72
C SER A 402 -25.63 -19.18 -7.13
N ILE A 403 -24.56 -19.08 -6.32
CA ILE A 403 -24.29 -17.88 -5.49
C ILE A 403 -22.83 -17.40 -5.55
N ILE A 404 -21.86 -18.31 -5.72
CA ILE A 404 -20.46 -18.02 -5.40
C ILE A 404 -19.73 -17.37 -6.60
N ASN A 405 -20.16 -17.52 -7.86
CA ASN A 405 -19.41 -17.01 -9.04
C ASN A 405 -19.53 -15.48 -9.20
N VAL A 406 -20.33 -14.84 -8.35
CA VAL A 406 -20.29 -13.38 -8.13
C VAL A 406 -19.05 -12.97 -7.35
N LEU A 407 -18.52 -13.81 -6.46
CA LEU A 407 -17.26 -13.56 -5.77
C LEU A 407 -16.06 -13.57 -6.71
N ILE A 408 -16.06 -14.09 -7.94
CA ILE A 408 -14.82 -14.02 -8.75
C ILE A 408 -14.65 -12.66 -9.39
N SER A 409 -15.62 -12.26 -10.21
CA SER A 409 -15.40 -11.13 -11.11
C SER A 409 -15.76 -9.79 -10.49
N PHE A 410 -16.33 -9.76 -9.27
CA PHE A 410 -16.34 -8.56 -8.42
C PHE A 410 -14.97 -8.01 -8.04
N VAL A 411 -14.05 -8.86 -8.37
CA VAL A 411 -12.74 -9.04 -7.85
C VAL A 411 -11.95 -9.20 -9.22
N VAL A 412 -12.54 -9.00 -10.42
CA VAL A 412 -11.82 -8.89 -11.72
C VAL A 412 -10.86 -7.69 -11.85
N LEU A 413 -10.67 -6.88 -10.81
CA LEU A 413 -11.18 -5.54 -11.03
C LEU A 413 -10.28 -4.34 -10.75
N HIS A 414 -9.06 -4.47 -10.21
CA HIS A 414 -8.14 -3.33 -10.19
C HIS A 414 -6.76 -3.62 -9.55
N ASP A 415 -5.71 -2.97 -10.06
CA ASP A 415 -4.44 -2.66 -9.32
C ASP A 415 -4.64 -1.54 -8.24
N GLU A 416 -5.90 -1.30 -7.85
CA GLU A 416 -6.42 -0.62 -6.64
C GLU A 416 -7.84 -1.16 -6.39
N ILE A 417 -7.99 -2.43 -5.95
CA ILE A 417 -9.23 -3.23 -5.67
C ILE A 417 -9.35 -4.56 -6.47
N VAL A 418 -8.68 -5.60 -5.93
CA VAL A 418 -9.28 -6.88 -5.43
C VAL A 418 -9.55 -8.02 -6.47
N VAL A 419 -9.16 -9.33 -6.22
CA VAL A 419 -9.50 -10.61 -7.01
C VAL A 419 -9.91 -11.97 -6.29
N PHE A 420 -10.83 -12.77 -6.92
CA PHE A 420 -11.39 -14.16 -6.67
C PHE A 420 -12.56 -14.38 -5.66
N ALA A 421 -13.48 -15.39 -5.78
CA ALA A 421 -13.31 -16.84 -6.03
C ALA A 421 -14.54 -17.71 -6.47
N ILE A 422 -14.30 -18.72 -7.34
CA ILE A 422 -14.82 -20.10 -7.39
C ILE A 422 -13.83 -20.94 -8.25
N LEU A 423 -12.94 -21.68 -7.61
CA LEU A 423 -13.29 -23.10 -7.41
C LEU A 423 -14.01 -23.10 -6.04
N ILE A 424 -14.94 -23.98 -5.69
CA ILE A 424 -15.14 -25.37 -6.11
C ILE A 424 -16.62 -25.62 -6.43
N LEU A 425 -16.90 -26.65 -7.23
CA LEU A 425 -17.91 -27.66 -6.89
C LEU A 425 -17.76 -28.92 -7.76
N LYS A 426 -16.74 -29.74 -7.44
CA LYS A 426 -16.69 -31.13 -7.89
C LYS A 426 -15.84 -32.02 -6.96
N GLU A 427 -16.35 -32.24 -5.74
CA GLU A 427 -16.26 -33.50 -4.99
C GLU A 427 -16.88 -33.29 -3.59
N PHE A 428 -18.04 -33.88 -3.34
CA PHE A 428 -18.38 -34.50 -2.05
C PHE A 428 -19.65 -35.34 -2.17
N GLU A 429 -19.48 -36.61 -2.54
CA GLU A 429 -20.40 -37.68 -2.17
C GLU A 429 -19.59 -38.99 -2.00
N ALA A 430 -18.83 -39.12 -0.90
CA ALA A 430 -18.38 -40.42 -0.39
C ALA A 430 -17.80 -40.38 1.04
N LYS A 431 -18.40 -41.21 1.90
CA LYS A 431 -17.85 -41.83 3.13
C LYS A 431 -17.56 -40.97 4.37
N ALA A 432 -17.57 -41.70 5.51
CA ALA A 432 -17.71 -41.19 6.86
C ALA A 432 -16.96 -42.07 7.89
N LYS A 433 -16.91 -41.58 9.13
CA LYS A 433 -16.59 -42.23 10.43
C LYS A 433 -15.13 -42.36 10.89
N SER A 434 -15.01 -42.22 12.22
CA SER A 434 -13.99 -42.70 13.17
C SER A 434 -12.70 -41.86 13.37
N SER A 435 -12.06 -41.79 14.56
CA SER A 435 -12.58 -41.69 15.96
C SER A 435 -11.45 -41.51 17.00
N THR A 436 -11.61 -40.55 17.94
CA THR A 436 -11.13 -40.52 19.35
C THR A 436 -9.64 -40.43 19.75
N SER A 437 -9.44 -39.75 20.91
CA SER A 437 -8.35 -39.90 21.92
C SER A 437 -7.00 -39.22 21.62
N LEU A 438 -6.19 -38.69 22.55
CA LEU A 438 -6.25 -38.18 23.95
C LEU A 438 -4.76 -38.11 24.37
N CYS A 439 -4.25 -37.02 24.97
CA CYS A 439 -3.44 -37.06 26.21
C CYS A 439 -3.07 -35.65 26.71
N SER A 440 -2.84 -35.55 28.02
CA SER A 440 -2.50 -34.35 28.80
C SER A 440 -1.01 -34.28 29.19
N LEU A 441 -0.49 -33.13 29.63
CA LEU A 441 0.46 -33.06 30.78
C LEU A 441 0.67 -31.65 31.39
N ARG A 442 1.45 -31.62 32.50
CA ARG A 442 1.52 -30.63 33.60
C ARG A 442 2.98 -30.21 33.91
N THR A 443 3.37 -29.12 34.59
CA THR A 443 2.75 -27.85 35.08
C THR A 443 3.86 -26.90 35.60
N CYS A 444 3.52 -25.61 35.86
CA CYS A 444 4.11 -24.74 36.92
C CYS A 444 5.48 -24.04 36.72
N SER A 445 5.47 -22.69 36.70
CA SER A 445 5.90 -21.84 37.84
C SER A 445 6.50 -20.48 37.42
N THR A 446 6.00 -19.39 38.04
CA THR A 446 6.72 -18.33 38.80
C THR A 446 5.71 -17.27 39.28
N ARG A 447 5.74 -16.89 40.57
CA ARG A 447 4.54 -16.43 41.31
C ARG A 447 4.38 -14.92 41.53
N ALA A 448 5.24 -14.08 40.93
CA ALA A 448 5.22 -12.62 41.11
C ALA A 448 4.66 -11.83 39.90
N PHE A 449 4.53 -12.48 38.73
CA PHE A 449 3.94 -11.91 37.51
C PHE A 449 2.41 -12.11 37.45
N GLN A 450 1.85 -12.86 38.40
CA GLN A 450 0.46 -13.34 38.32
C GLN A 450 -0.58 -12.31 38.80
N SER A 451 -0.27 -11.40 39.71
CA SER A 451 -1.28 -10.45 40.25
C SER A 451 -1.84 -9.49 39.20
N SER A 452 -1.09 -9.18 38.14
CA SER A 452 -1.50 -8.28 37.06
C SER A 452 -2.19 -8.98 35.89
N ILE A 453 -2.22 -10.32 35.88
CA ILE A 453 -2.71 -11.17 34.77
C ILE A 453 -3.78 -12.18 35.24
N ALA A 454 -3.99 -12.35 36.56
CA ALA A 454 -4.90 -13.34 37.14
C ALA A 454 -6.39 -13.15 36.74
N ASP A 455 -6.81 -11.96 36.33
CA ASP A 455 -8.21 -11.66 35.95
C ASP A 455 -8.52 -11.91 34.46
N ILE A 456 -7.66 -12.62 33.72
CA ILE A 456 -7.83 -12.85 32.28
C ILE A 456 -8.22 -14.31 32.01
N ASP A 457 -9.52 -14.53 31.79
CA ASP A 457 -10.06 -15.80 31.29
C ASP A 457 -9.41 -16.16 29.93
N THR A 458 -8.75 -17.31 29.89
CA THR A 458 -7.89 -17.75 28.79
C THR A 458 -8.64 -18.44 27.65
N SER A 459 -9.99 -18.44 27.68
CA SER A 459 -10.81 -19.21 26.75
C SER A 459 -11.36 -18.46 25.51
N TYR A 460 -11.32 -17.12 25.47
CA TYR A 460 -12.25 -16.38 24.59
C TYR A 460 -11.68 -15.36 23.57
N TYR A 461 -10.51 -14.71 23.77
CA TYR A 461 -10.04 -13.64 22.84
C TYR A 461 -8.49 -13.54 22.64
N PRO A 462 -7.92 -14.14 21.58
CA PRO A 462 -6.46 -14.11 21.34
C PRO A 462 -5.88 -12.74 20.93
N HIS A 463 -6.53 -12.00 20.02
CA HIS A 463 -5.93 -10.78 19.43
C HIS A 463 -5.82 -9.60 20.43
N ILE A 464 -6.75 -9.50 21.39
CA ILE A 464 -6.71 -8.50 22.46
C ILE A 464 -5.49 -8.73 23.38
N HIS A 465 -5.03 -9.97 23.50
CA HIS A 465 -3.84 -10.33 24.27
C HIS A 465 -2.55 -9.87 23.57
N VAL A 466 -2.45 -10.07 22.25
CA VAL A 466 -1.27 -9.68 21.46
C VAL A 466 -1.01 -8.18 21.53
N GLN A 467 -2.03 -7.33 21.30
CA GLN A 467 -1.83 -5.87 21.35
C GLN A 467 -1.43 -5.38 22.75
N LYS A 468 -2.06 -5.91 23.82
CA LYS A 468 -1.69 -5.55 25.19
C LYS A 468 -0.23 -5.92 25.53
N LEU A 469 0.24 -7.08 25.05
CA LEU A 469 1.66 -7.45 25.20
C LEU A 469 2.58 -6.55 24.38
N VAL A 470 2.17 -6.13 23.18
CA VAL A 470 2.90 -5.16 22.35
C VAL A 470 2.99 -3.80 23.04
N ASP A 471 1.89 -3.29 23.60
CA ASP A 471 1.84 -2.02 24.32
C ASP A 471 2.77 -2.05 25.55
N PHE A 472 2.73 -3.15 26.31
CA PHE A 472 3.62 -3.36 27.46
C PHE A 472 5.10 -3.54 27.05
N LEU A 473 5.38 -4.15 25.89
CA LEU A 473 6.74 -4.23 25.31
C LEU A 473 7.25 -2.85 24.86
N HIS A 474 6.37 -1.96 24.40
CA HIS A 474 6.70 -0.57 24.12
C HIS A 474 6.95 0.25 25.41
N GLU A 475 6.20 -0.01 26.48
CA GLU A 475 6.45 0.57 27.81
C GLU A 475 7.82 0.13 28.35
N CYS A 476 8.11 -1.18 28.35
CA CYS A 476 9.43 -1.72 28.67
C CYS A 476 10.56 -1.08 27.83
N SER A 477 10.29 -0.77 26.56
CA SER A 477 11.24 -0.10 25.66
C SER A 477 11.46 1.37 25.99
N ARG A 478 10.49 2.07 26.60
CA ARG A 478 10.63 3.46 27.06
C ARG A 478 11.42 3.51 28.37
N GLU A 479 11.15 2.59 29.28
CA GLU A 479 11.82 2.50 30.59
C GLU A 479 13.19 1.79 30.53
N ARG A 480 13.51 1.16 29.39
CA ARG A 480 14.70 0.30 29.17
C ARG A 480 14.77 -0.90 30.13
N SER A 481 13.62 -1.40 30.57
CA SER A 481 13.53 -2.50 31.53
C SER A 481 13.75 -3.87 30.88
N VAL A 482 14.97 -4.40 31.02
CA VAL A 482 15.31 -5.77 30.56
C VAL A 482 14.59 -6.86 31.37
N LYS A 483 14.26 -6.59 32.64
CA LYS A 483 13.65 -7.59 33.54
C LYS A 483 12.21 -7.91 33.12
N GLU A 484 11.41 -6.90 32.82
CA GLU A 484 10.02 -7.08 32.37
C GLU A 484 9.97 -7.61 30.93
N ALA A 485 10.84 -7.13 30.04
CA ALA A 485 10.98 -7.70 28.70
C ALA A 485 11.27 -9.22 28.74
N LYS A 486 12.09 -9.69 29.69
CA LYS A 486 12.31 -11.13 29.95
C LYS A 486 11.08 -11.86 30.49
N ALA A 487 10.30 -11.25 31.38
CA ALA A 487 9.07 -11.85 31.89
C ALA A 487 8.04 -12.04 30.76
N VAL A 488 7.85 -11.03 29.92
CA VAL A 488 6.97 -11.09 28.74
C VAL A 488 7.49 -12.10 27.73
N HIS A 489 8.78 -12.08 27.38
CA HIS A 489 9.36 -13.05 26.46
C HIS A 489 9.17 -14.51 26.95
N GLY A 490 9.41 -14.76 28.24
CA GLY A 490 9.17 -16.07 28.85
C GLY A 490 7.68 -16.47 28.88
N TYR A 491 6.76 -15.51 28.97
CA TYR A 491 5.33 -15.74 28.83
C TYR A 491 4.95 -16.08 27.38
N VAL A 492 5.48 -15.34 26.40
CA VAL A 492 5.26 -15.57 24.96
C VAL A 492 5.71 -16.98 24.56
N LEU A 493 6.90 -17.42 25.00
CA LEU A 493 7.42 -18.77 24.72
C LEU A 493 6.65 -19.91 25.41
N LYS A 494 5.99 -19.65 26.55
CA LYS A 494 5.16 -20.64 27.28
C LYS A 494 3.71 -20.67 26.78
N SER A 495 3.32 -19.75 25.91
CA SER A 495 1.95 -19.56 25.44
C SER A 495 1.77 -20.14 24.03
N ASN A 496 0.63 -20.78 23.79
CA ASN A 496 0.37 -21.50 22.55
C ASN A 496 -0.21 -20.56 21.45
N TYR A 497 0.56 -19.54 21.07
CA TYR A 497 0.20 -18.61 20.00
C TYR A 497 0.31 -19.26 18.62
N SER A 498 -0.46 -18.77 17.64
CA SER A 498 -0.26 -19.15 16.24
C SER A 498 1.07 -18.60 15.70
N ASP A 499 1.65 -19.26 14.69
CA ASP A 499 2.94 -18.88 14.10
C ASP A 499 3.03 -17.40 13.70
N GLU A 500 1.93 -16.84 13.18
CA GLU A 500 1.85 -15.43 12.77
C GLU A 500 1.85 -14.47 13.98
N SER A 501 1.00 -14.73 14.99
CA SER A 501 0.97 -13.94 16.23
C SER A 501 2.28 -14.06 17.01
N LEU A 502 2.89 -15.24 17.01
CA LEU A 502 4.20 -15.50 17.58
C LEU A 502 5.29 -14.71 16.84
N LEU A 503 5.27 -14.66 15.50
CA LEU A 503 6.20 -13.85 14.71
C LEU A 503 6.08 -12.35 15.04
N ILE A 504 4.86 -11.82 15.15
CA ILE A 504 4.62 -10.42 15.54
C ILE A 504 5.19 -10.15 16.93
N LEU A 505 4.87 -10.99 17.92
CA LEU A 505 5.34 -10.85 19.29
C LEU A 505 6.87 -10.97 19.40
N LEU A 506 7.49 -11.97 18.76
CA LEU A 506 8.94 -12.15 18.78
C LEU A 506 9.67 -10.99 18.08
N ASN A 507 9.10 -10.41 17.01
CA ASN A 507 9.65 -9.21 16.39
C ASN A 507 9.63 -8.00 17.35
N HIS A 508 8.56 -7.83 18.12
CA HIS A 508 8.44 -6.75 19.11
C HIS A 508 9.36 -7.00 20.33
N VAL A 509 9.48 -8.25 20.79
CA VAL A 509 10.44 -8.66 21.83
C VAL A 509 11.88 -8.36 21.38
N ALA A 510 12.26 -8.70 20.14
CA ALA A 510 13.58 -8.39 19.59
C ALA A 510 13.82 -6.87 19.46
N HIS A 511 12.78 -6.10 19.13
CA HIS A 511 12.84 -4.63 19.11
C HIS A 511 13.07 -4.06 20.51
N THR A 512 12.28 -4.48 21.51
CA THR A 512 12.42 -4.05 22.91
C THR A 512 13.81 -4.40 23.45
N TYR A 513 14.31 -5.62 23.24
CA TYR A 513 15.68 -5.96 23.64
C TYR A 513 16.74 -5.09 22.97
N SER A 514 16.56 -4.76 21.69
CA SER A 514 17.47 -3.85 20.97
C SER A 514 17.46 -2.43 21.55
N LYS A 515 16.27 -1.91 21.91
CA LYS A 515 16.11 -0.59 22.55
C LYS A 515 16.63 -0.55 24.00
N CYS A 516 16.62 -1.68 24.70
CA CYS A 516 17.28 -1.88 26.00
C CYS A 516 18.79 -2.19 25.88
N SER A 517 19.40 -2.02 24.71
CA SER A 517 20.81 -2.33 24.42
C SER A 517 21.24 -3.79 24.68
N ASN A 518 20.29 -4.73 24.76
CA ASN A 518 20.54 -6.16 24.98
C ASN A 518 20.52 -6.94 23.66
N LEU A 519 21.48 -6.63 22.78
CA LEU A 519 21.54 -7.20 21.44
C LEU A 519 21.78 -8.72 21.40
N THR A 520 22.37 -9.31 22.45
CA THR A 520 22.55 -10.76 22.56
C THR A 520 21.20 -11.47 22.59
N GLN A 521 20.27 -11.04 23.45
CA GLN A 521 18.93 -11.61 23.52
C GLN A 521 18.09 -11.28 22.29
N ALA A 522 18.24 -10.08 21.70
CA ALA A 522 17.60 -9.76 20.42
C ALA A 522 18.05 -10.73 19.30
N ARG A 523 19.35 -11.05 19.23
CA ARG A 523 19.92 -12.02 18.30
C ARG A 523 19.45 -13.46 18.59
N GLU A 524 19.38 -13.87 19.85
CA GLU A 524 18.83 -15.19 20.24
C GLU A 524 17.38 -15.34 19.77
N VAL A 525 16.53 -14.35 20.06
CA VAL A 525 15.12 -14.30 19.62
C VAL A 525 15.01 -14.36 18.10
N PHE A 526 15.78 -13.53 17.39
CA PHE A 526 15.81 -13.49 15.93
C PHE A 526 16.29 -14.81 15.29
N ASN A 527 17.27 -15.47 15.91
CA ASN A 527 17.78 -16.77 15.46
C ASN A 527 16.76 -17.89 15.72
N ALA A 528 15.97 -17.81 16.79
CA ALA A 528 14.91 -18.77 17.13
C ALA A 528 13.65 -18.64 16.25
N MET A 529 13.45 -17.52 15.54
CA MET A 529 12.32 -17.35 14.61
C MET A 529 12.37 -18.36 13.46
N CYS A 530 11.33 -19.18 13.33
CA CYS A 530 11.16 -20.15 12.24
C CYS A 530 10.92 -19.48 10.87
N ARG A 531 10.36 -18.27 10.86
CA ARG A 531 10.16 -17.41 9.68
C ARG A 531 10.60 -15.99 10.00
N ARG A 532 11.17 -15.28 9.02
CA ARG A 532 11.62 -13.89 9.16
C ARG A 532 11.07 -13.09 7.99
N ASN A 533 10.43 -11.97 8.26
CA ASN A 533 9.90 -11.07 7.22
C ASN A 533 10.77 -9.80 7.13
N VAL A 534 10.41 -8.87 6.25
CA VAL A 534 11.13 -7.58 6.09
C VAL A 534 11.29 -6.87 7.44
N PHE A 535 10.24 -6.82 8.25
CA PHE A 535 10.26 -6.20 9.57
C PHE A 535 11.25 -6.87 10.54
N SER A 536 11.33 -8.21 10.57
CA SER A 536 12.32 -8.96 11.38
C SER A 536 13.75 -8.49 11.11
N TRP A 537 14.12 -8.35 9.83
CA TRP A 537 15.46 -7.89 9.43
C TRP A 537 15.64 -6.40 9.75
N THR A 538 14.66 -5.56 9.45
CA THR A 538 14.69 -4.11 9.75
C THR A 538 14.85 -3.82 11.23
N VAL A 539 14.22 -4.61 12.12
CA VAL A 539 14.39 -4.52 13.57
C VAL A 539 15.85 -4.77 13.97
N MET A 540 16.47 -5.85 13.49
CA MET A 540 17.86 -6.18 13.82
C MET A 540 18.86 -5.18 13.25
N VAL A 541 18.61 -4.66 12.05
CA VAL A 541 19.42 -3.62 11.41
C VAL A 541 19.33 -2.31 12.18
N THR A 542 18.11 -1.85 12.49
CA THR A 542 17.87 -0.60 13.22
C THR A 542 18.46 -0.70 14.63
N GLY A 543 18.16 -1.78 15.35
CA GLY A 543 18.68 -2.04 16.69
C GLY A 543 20.20 -2.08 16.75
N SER A 544 20.85 -2.75 15.79
CA SER A 544 22.31 -2.79 15.73
C SER A 544 22.91 -1.43 15.36
N THR A 545 22.26 -0.66 14.47
CA THR A 545 22.71 0.69 14.06
C THR A 545 22.60 1.70 15.20
N GLU A 546 21.49 1.72 15.93
CA GLU A 546 21.27 2.63 17.07
C GLU A 546 22.24 2.38 18.24
N ASN A 547 22.70 1.14 18.41
CA ASN A 547 23.70 0.74 19.40
C ASN A 547 25.15 0.78 18.87
N GLY A 548 25.38 1.31 17.67
CA GLY A 548 26.73 1.48 17.09
C GLY A 548 27.38 0.21 16.51
N LEU A 549 26.69 -0.94 16.50
CA LEU A 549 27.18 -2.19 15.88
C LEU A 549 26.93 -2.20 14.37
N PHE A 550 27.52 -1.23 13.66
CA PHE A 550 27.28 -1.01 12.24
C PHE A 550 27.68 -2.20 11.34
N HIS A 551 28.75 -2.92 11.67
CA HIS A 551 29.14 -4.11 10.90
C HIS A 551 28.12 -5.24 11.00
N ASP A 552 27.51 -5.45 12.17
CA ASP A 552 26.45 -6.44 12.36
C ASP A 552 25.15 -6.01 11.64
N ALA A 553 24.80 -4.73 11.70
CA ALA A 553 23.69 -4.17 10.92
C ALA A 553 23.88 -4.40 9.40
N PHE A 554 25.10 -4.21 8.89
CA PHE A 554 25.43 -4.46 7.49
C PHE A 554 25.40 -5.96 7.15
N LYS A 555 25.83 -6.83 8.06
CA LYS A 555 25.70 -8.28 7.90
C LYS A 555 24.23 -8.71 7.77
N TYR A 556 23.36 -8.22 8.64
CA TYR A 556 21.91 -8.49 8.55
C TYR A 556 21.30 -7.97 7.24
N PHE A 557 21.74 -6.83 6.71
CA PHE A 557 21.33 -6.36 5.37
C PHE A 557 21.69 -7.37 4.27
N CYS A 558 22.94 -7.85 4.26
CA CYS A 558 23.39 -8.82 3.27
C CYS A 558 22.68 -10.16 3.40
N GLU A 559 22.38 -10.62 4.62
CA GLU A 559 21.67 -11.87 4.88
C GLU A 559 20.18 -11.79 4.51
N MET A 560 19.53 -10.65 4.75
CA MET A 560 18.18 -10.35 4.26
C MET A 560 18.10 -10.51 2.73
N GLN A 561 19.01 -9.88 1.99
CA GLN A 561 19.06 -9.97 0.53
C GLN A 561 19.42 -11.37 0.02
N LYS A 562 20.33 -12.08 0.70
CA LYS A 562 20.67 -13.49 0.39
C LYS A 562 19.47 -14.43 0.61
N SER A 563 18.61 -14.12 1.57
CA SER A 563 17.37 -14.85 1.86
C SER A 563 16.22 -14.54 0.89
N GLY A 564 16.47 -13.77 -0.19
CA GLY A 564 15.44 -13.39 -1.17
C GLY A 564 14.47 -12.30 -0.69
N ILE A 565 14.66 -11.77 0.53
CA ILE A 565 13.80 -10.76 1.12
C ILE A 565 14.30 -9.38 0.69
N PHE A 566 13.47 -8.63 -0.04
CA PHE A 566 13.84 -7.30 -0.53
C PHE A 566 13.45 -6.20 0.47
N PRO A 567 14.26 -5.14 0.62
CA PRO A 567 13.92 -3.99 1.46
C PRO A 567 12.65 -3.27 0.98
N ASP A 568 11.81 -2.89 1.94
CA ASP A 568 10.75 -1.89 1.75
C ASP A 568 11.28 -0.47 2.06
N GLU A 569 10.40 0.53 2.05
CA GLU A 569 10.77 1.92 2.36
C GLU A 569 11.35 2.11 3.78
N PHE A 570 10.87 1.36 4.78
CA PHE A 570 11.37 1.44 6.15
C PHE A 570 12.76 0.82 6.28
N ALA A 571 12.96 -0.34 5.66
CA ALA A 571 14.23 -1.02 5.57
C ALA A 571 15.25 -0.15 4.83
N TYR A 572 14.90 0.45 3.69
CA TYR A 572 15.77 1.40 2.99
C TYR A 572 16.14 2.61 3.85
N SER A 573 15.20 3.22 4.58
CA SER A 573 15.52 4.28 5.54
C SER A 573 16.50 3.82 6.62
N ALA A 574 16.34 2.61 7.18
CA ALA A 574 17.27 2.04 8.16
C ALA A 574 18.67 1.78 7.55
N PHE A 575 18.76 1.25 6.32
CA PHE A 575 20.03 1.06 5.61
C PHE A 575 20.71 2.38 5.27
N ILE A 576 19.96 3.45 5.00
CA ILE A 576 20.51 4.79 4.80
C ILE A 576 21.10 5.33 6.12
N GLN A 577 20.42 5.15 7.27
CA GLN A 577 20.99 5.51 8.58
C GLN A 577 22.26 4.71 8.89
N LEU A 578 22.29 3.42 8.54
CA LEU A 578 23.50 2.59 8.61
C LEU A 578 24.64 3.14 7.73
N CYS A 579 24.34 3.58 6.49
CA CYS A 579 25.36 4.19 5.63
C CYS A 579 25.96 5.45 6.24
N ILE A 580 25.14 6.27 6.91
CA ILE A 580 25.57 7.46 7.66
C ILE A 580 26.46 7.04 8.85
N GLY A 581 26.04 6.03 9.64
CA GLY A 581 26.81 5.54 10.79
C GLY A 581 28.17 4.92 10.42
N LEU A 582 28.23 4.19 9.30
CA LEU A 582 29.48 3.69 8.70
C LEU A 582 30.34 4.78 8.04
N ASN A 583 29.79 5.99 7.85
CA ASN A 583 30.35 7.06 7.03
C ASN A 583 30.82 6.59 5.62
N CYS A 584 30.13 5.58 5.05
CA CYS A 584 30.58 4.90 3.83
C CYS A 584 29.84 5.41 2.59
N PHE A 585 30.39 6.45 1.95
CA PHE A 585 29.80 7.08 0.77
C PHE A 585 29.58 6.12 -0.42
N ASN A 586 30.46 5.15 -0.63
CA ASN A 586 30.30 4.17 -1.71
C ASN A 586 29.12 3.23 -1.45
N LEU A 587 28.94 2.77 -0.20
CA LEU A 587 27.76 1.99 0.18
C LEU A 587 26.47 2.82 0.05
N GLY A 588 26.49 4.09 0.48
CA GLY A 588 25.36 5.01 0.31
C GLY A 588 24.92 5.16 -1.16
N LYS A 589 25.87 5.29 -2.09
CA LYS A 589 25.58 5.30 -3.54
C LYS A 589 25.03 3.97 -4.04
N MET A 590 25.54 2.83 -3.57
CA MET A 590 25.01 1.51 -3.95
C MET A 590 23.56 1.31 -3.47
N VAL A 591 23.25 1.75 -2.24
CA VAL A 591 21.89 1.73 -1.69
C VAL A 591 20.97 2.68 -2.47
N HIS A 592 21.43 3.89 -2.80
CA HIS A 592 20.68 4.83 -3.66
C HIS A 592 20.40 4.26 -5.05
N ALA A 593 21.38 3.62 -5.70
CA ALA A 593 21.16 2.95 -6.98
C ALA A 593 20.10 1.83 -6.88
N GLN A 594 20.10 1.05 -5.79
CA GLN A 594 19.05 0.05 -5.54
C GLN A 594 17.68 0.70 -5.36
N ILE A 595 17.58 1.82 -4.62
CA ILE A 595 16.33 2.57 -4.42
C ILE A 595 15.74 3.03 -5.76
N ILE A 596 16.58 3.56 -6.67
CA ILE A 596 16.15 3.95 -8.02
C ILE A 596 15.69 2.74 -8.83
N ILE A 597 16.51 1.68 -8.90
CA ILE A 597 16.21 0.44 -9.68
C ILE A 597 14.93 -0.25 -9.19
N ARG A 598 14.58 -0.11 -7.91
CA ARG A 598 13.39 -0.71 -7.29
C ARG A 598 12.16 0.21 -7.25
N GLY A 599 12.26 1.45 -7.78
CA GLY A 599 11.14 2.38 -7.85
C GLY A 599 10.85 3.18 -6.57
N TYR A 600 11.66 3.04 -5.51
CA TYR A 600 11.44 3.74 -4.24
C TYR A 600 11.90 5.21 -4.25
N ALA A 601 12.47 5.72 -5.35
CA ALA A 601 12.94 7.10 -5.45
C ALA A 601 11.80 8.16 -5.44
N SER A 602 10.56 7.77 -5.71
CA SER A 602 9.37 8.62 -5.57
C SER A 602 8.89 8.75 -4.12
N HIS A 603 9.26 7.80 -3.23
CA HIS A 603 8.77 7.78 -1.85
C HIS A 603 9.43 8.88 -1.02
N VAL A 604 8.65 9.88 -0.60
CA VAL A 604 9.12 11.06 0.14
C VAL A 604 9.96 10.69 1.37
N ARG A 605 9.62 9.61 2.09
CA ARG A 605 10.37 9.12 3.26
C ARG A 605 11.78 8.63 2.89
N VAL A 606 11.90 7.84 1.82
CA VAL A 606 13.18 7.30 1.36
C VAL A 606 14.04 8.42 0.79
N SER A 607 13.46 9.29 -0.04
CA SER A 607 14.17 10.43 -0.62
C SER A 607 14.61 11.45 0.43
N THR A 608 13.79 11.74 1.45
CA THR A 608 14.21 12.55 2.62
C THR A 608 15.33 11.90 3.42
N SER A 609 15.35 10.56 3.52
CA SER A 609 16.48 9.83 4.12
C SER A 609 17.75 9.99 3.28
N LEU A 610 17.65 9.93 1.95
CA LEU A 610 18.76 10.18 1.02
C LEU A 610 19.28 11.63 1.11
N LEU A 611 18.41 12.63 1.23
CA LEU A 611 18.80 14.04 1.46
C LEU A 611 19.75 14.15 2.65
N ASN A 612 19.32 13.61 3.79
CA ASN A 612 20.04 13.60 5.05
C ASN A 612 21.39 12.85 4.93
N MET A 613 21.42 11.73 4.20
CA MET A 613 22.66 10.98 3.96
C MET A 613 23.68 11.76 3.13
N TYR A 614 23.26 12.34 2.00
CA TYR A 614 24.16 13.18 1.20
C TYR A 614 24.61 14.43 1.96
N ALA A 615 23.73 15.05 2.76
CA ALA A 615 24.08 16.20 3.59
C ALA A 615 25.12 15.83 4.67
N LYS A 616 24.89 14.77 5.45
CA LYS A 616 25.81 14.33 6.52
C LYS A 616 27.15 13.80 6.00
N MET A 617 27.21 13.33 4.74
CA MET A 617 28.45 12.95 4.05
C MET A 617 29.15 14.14 3.34
N GLY A 618 28.75 15.38 3.60
CA GLY A 618 29.37 16.58 3.02
C GLY A 618 29.07 16.82 1.53
N LYS A 619 28.11 16.09 0.95
CA LYS A 619 27.74 16.15 -0.47
C LYS A 619 26.44 16.92 -0.67
N VAL A 620 26.39 18.14 -0.13
CA VAL A 620 25.19 19.00 -0.15
C VAL A 620 24.66 19.22 -1.58
N LYS A 621 25.55 19.39 -2.58
CA LYS A 621 25.13 19.50 -3.99
C LYS A 621 24.35 18.29 -4.51
N ASP A 622 24.69 17.08 -4.06
CA ASP A 622 23.97 15.86 -4.44
C ASP A 622 22.68 15.69 -3.61
N SER A 623 22.67 16.17 -2.37
CA SER A 623 21.44 16.34 -1.57
C SER A 623 20.44 17.28 -2.28
N SER A 624 20.89 18.44 -2.76
CA SER A 624 20.06 19.36 -3.56
C SER A 624 19.51 18.72 -4.84
N LYS A 625 20.29 17.88 -5.53
CA LYS A 625 19.79 17.14 -6.70
C LYS A 625 18.69 16.15 -6.33
N VAL A 626 18.85 15.40 -5.25
CA VAL A 626 17.79 14.50 -4.75
C VAL A 626 16.54 15.32 -4.48
N PHE A 627 16.65 16.48 -3.82
CA PHE A 627 15.52 17.36 -3.52
C PHE A 627 14.79 17.86 -4.77
N THR A 628 15.52 18.32 -5.80
CA THR A 628 14.90 18.77 -7.05
C THR A 628 14.24 17.63 -7.81
N THR A 629 14.77 16.40 -7.74
CA THR A 629 14.15 15.21 -8.35
C THR A 629 12.94 14.64 -7.60
N MET A 630 12.65 15.08 -6.38
CA MET A 630 11.47 14.63 -5.63
C MET A 630 10.18 15.17 -6.28
N ALA A 631 9.28 14.24 -6.65
CA ALA A 631 7.96 14.55 -7.21
C ALA A 631 7.00 15.16 -6.18
N GLU A 632 7.08 14.69 -4.93
CA GLU A 632 6.37 15.24 -3.79
C GLU A 632 7.37 15.73 -2.73
N ARG A 633 7.09 16.88 -2.13
CA ARG A 633 7.88 17.50 -1.06
C ARG A 633 6.97 17.86 0.09
N ASN A 634 7.47 17.70 1.31
CA ASN A 634 6.76 18.06 2.55
C ASN A 634 7.69 18.85 3.49
N GLU A 635 7.14 19.38 4.58
CA GLU A 635 7.90 20.11 5.60
C GLU A 635 9.14 19.35 6.11
N VAL A 636 9.05 18.02 6.26
CA VAL A 636 10.17 17.19 6.74
C VAL A 636 11.31 17.18 5.73
N SER A 637 11.01 17.15 4.43
CA SER A 637 12.01 17.21 3.36
C SER A 637 12.68 18.59 3.25
N TRP A 638 11.91 19.68 3.41
CA TRP A 638 12.44 21.05 3.49
C TRP A 638 13.34 21.23 4.71
N ASN A 639 12.89 20.77 5.88
CA ASN A 639 13.67 20.82 7.11
C ASN A 639 14.98 20.05 6.98
N ALA A 640 14.95 18.83 6.43
CA ALA A 640 16.16 18.04 6.19
C ALA A 640 17.15 18.76 5.24
N LEU A 641 16.64 19.43 4.20
CA LEU A 641 17.46 20.22 3.28
C LEU A 641 18.11 21.42 4.00
N ILE A 642 17.31 22.26 4.67
CA ILE A 642 17.76 23.46 5.38
C ILE A 642 18.77 23.10 6.47
N SER A 643 18.46 22.12 7.33
CA SER A 643 19.39 21.62 8.34
C SER A 643 20.70 21.12 7.70
N GLY A 644 20.61 20.43 6.57
CA GLY A 644 21.78 19.95 5.82
C GLY A 644 22.70 21.07 5.32
N PHE A 645 22.16 22.19 4.85
CA PHE A 645 22.97 23.39 4.52
C PHE A 645 23.55 24.04 5.78
N THR A 646 22.78 24.15 6.87
CA THR A 646 23.24 24.72 8.16
C THR A 646 24.39 23.93 8.77
N GLU A 647 24.32 22.59 8.75
CA GLU A 647 25.36 21.71 9.30
C GLU A 647 26.66 21.71 8.48
N ASN A 648 26.57 21.99 7.17
CA ASN A 648 27.71 22.04 6.25
C ASN A 648 28.30 23.47 6.07
N SER A 649 28.03 24.38 7.00
CA SER A 649 28.51 25.77 6.97
C SER A 649 28.05 26.62 5.78
N LEU A 650 27.05 26.16 5.01
CA LEU A 650 26.49 26.88 3.86
C LEU A 650 25.32 27.76 4.31
N HIS A 651 25.57 28.60 5.33
CA HIS A 651 24.54 29.28 6.10
C HIS A 651 23.66 30.25 5.28
N LEU A 652 24.23 30.94 4.29
CA LEU A 652 23.46 31.81 3.40
C LEU A 652 22.47 30.99 2.54
N GLN A 653 22.94 29.87 1.99
CA GLN A 653 22.10 28.97 1.19
C GLN A 653 21.02 28.29 2.03
N ALA A 654 21.26 28.06 3.33
CA ALA A 654 20.22 27.59 4.25
C ALA A 654 19.08 28.62 4.42
N PHE A 655 19.42 29.92 4.45
CA PHE A 655 18.44 31.00 4.49
C PHE A 655 17.71 31.16 3.14
N ASP A 656 18.42 31.08 2.02
CA ASP A 656 17.81 31.14 0.68
C ASP A 656 16.76 30.01 0.48
N ARG A 657 17.04 28.80 0.98
CA ARG A 657 16.09 27.66 0.94
C ARG A 657 14.91 27.82 1.91
N PHE A 658 15.05 28.62 2.96
CA PHE A 658 13.92 28.97 3.83
C PHE A 658 12.98 29.97 3.15
N LEU A 659 13.52 30.96 2.40
CA LEU A 659 12.70 31.86 1.59
C LEU A 659 11.95 31.08 0.50
N GLU A 660 12.64 30.20 -0.24
CA GLU A 660 12.02 29.33 -1.26
C GLU A 660 10.90 28.43 -0.68
N MET A 661 11.06 27.95 0.57
CA MET A 661 10.01 27.18 1.28
C MET A 661 8.74 28.02 1.48
N ILE A 662 8.88 29.28 1.90
CA ILE A 662 7.75 30.20 2.11
C ILE A 662 7.13 30.59 0.77
N GLU A 663 7.94 30.95 -0.23
CA GLU A 663 7.48 31.32 -1.58
C GLU A 663 6.70 30.19 -2.27
N THR A 664 7.06 28.94 -2.00
CA THR A 664 6.34 27.75 -2.50
C THR A 664 5.11 27.36 -1.66
N GLY A 665 4.75 28.17 -0.65
CA GLY A 665 3.53 28.03 0.13
C GLY A 665 3.59 27.02 1.28
N PHE A 666 4.79 26.58 1.71
CA PHE A 666 4.94 25.72 2.88
C PHE A 666 5.12 26.55 4.16
N THR A 667 4.29 26.28 5.17
CA THR A 667 4.41 26.91 6.49
C THR A 667 5.65 26.37 7.23
N PRO A 668 6.58 27.23 7.68
CA PRO A 668 7.68 26.81 8.55
C PRO A 668 7.18 26.28 9.90
N ASN A 669 7.88 25.30 10.45
CA ASN A 669 7.62 24.77 11.80
C ASN A 669 8.82 24.97 12.73
N LYS A 670 8.71 24.58 14.00
CA LYS A 670 9.76 24.79 15.01
C LYS A 670 11.15 24.27 14.60
N PHE A 671 11.21 23.15 13.87
CA PHE A 671 12.48 22.58 13.41
C PHE A 671 13.08 23.39 12.25
N THR A 672 12.23 23.98 11.40
CA THR A 672 12.64 24.95 10.38
C THR A 672 13.29 26.16 11.04
N PHE A 673 12.58 26.81 11.97
CA PHE A 673 13.05 28.03 12.62
C PHE A 673 14.36 27.82 13.38
N VAL A 674 14.47 26.77 14.22
CA VAL A 674 15.72 26.43 14.93
C VAL A 674 16.89 26.23 13.95
N SER A 675 16.66 25.60 12.79
CA SER A 675 17.71 25.33 11.80
C SER A 675 18.16 26.59 11.05
N VAL A 676 17.24 27.51 10.75
CA VAL A 676 17.52 28.77 10.04
C VAL A 676 18.14 29.81 10.98
N LEU A 677 17.59 29.98 12.19
CA LEU A 677 18.13 30.89 13.20
C LEU A 677 19.57 30.51 13.58
N LYS A 678 19.87 29.22 13.70
CA LYS A 678 21.23 28.71 13.89
C LYS A 678 22.16 29.04 12.72
N ALA A 679 21.68 29.05 11.48
CA ALA A 679 22.45 29.49 10.32
C ALA A 679 22.70 31.01 10.35
N ILE A 680 21.67 31.81 10.62
CA ILE A 680 21.78 33.28 10.70
C ILE A 680 22.73 33.70 11.82
N GLY A 681 22.63 33.09 13.00
CA GLY A 681 23.57 33.32 14.10
C GLY A 681 25.02 32.92 13.77
N LYS A 682 25.25 32.11 12.73
CA LYS A 682 26.59 31.83 12.18
C LYS A 682 26.99 32.75 11.03
N LEU A 683 26.04 33.44 10.39
CA LEU A 683 26.30 34.55 9.46
C LEU A 683 26.61 35.88 10.17
N GLY A 684 26.05 36.08 11.37
CA GLY A 684 26.12 37.37 12.07
C GLY A 684 25.17 38.44 11.51
N ASP A 685 24.19 38.06 10.71
CA ASP A 685 23.28 38.99 10.02
C ASP A 685 21.99 39.23 10.83
N ALA A 686 22.00 40.25 11.68
CA ALA A 686 20.83 40.67 12.46
C ALA A 686 19.62 41.07 11.59
N GLY A 687 19.83 41.52 10.35
CA GLY A 687 18.75 41.91 9.43
C GLY A 687 17.95 40.70 8.96
N LYS A 688 18.64 39.65 8.52
CA LYS A 688 18.01 38.34 8.24
C LYS A 688 17.38 37.75 9.50
N GLY A 689 18.01 37.93 10.66
CA GLY A 689 17.47 37.54 11.96
C GLY A 689 16.10 38.15 12.25
N LYS A 690 15.96 39.47 12.06
CA LYS A 690 14.69 40.20 12.22
C LYS A 690 13.62 39.77 11.21
N HIS A 691 14.03 39.41 9.99
CA HIS A 691 13.09 38.87 8.99
C HIS A 691 12.50 37.52 9.44
N VAL A 692 13.33 36.58 9.90
CA VAL A 692 12.84 35.30 10.44
C VAL A 692 12.03 35.49 11.72
N HIS A 693 12.47 36.38 12.62
CA HIS A 693 11.75 36.67 13.85
C HIS A 693 10.31 37.15 13.57
N LYS A 694 10.11 38.06 12.59
CA LYS A 694 8.77 38.48 12.16
C LYS A 694 7.87 37.30 11.75
N CYS A 695 8.41 36.32 11.02
CA CYS A 695 7.67 35.11 10.66
C CYS A 695 7.40 34.18 11.86
N VAL A 696 8.24 34.21 12.90
CA VAL A 696 7.98 33.53 14.18
C VAL A 696 6.85 34.23 14.95
N SER A 697 6.82 35.57 14.95
CA SER A 697 5.73 36.39 15.53
C SER A 697 4.40 36.12 14.83
N GLU A 698 4.40 36.12 13.49
CA GLU A 698 3.20 35.89 12.66
C GLU A 698 2.58 34.49 12.83
N LEU A 699 3.34 33.53 13.35
CA LEU A 699 2.89 32.16 13.64
C LEU A 699 2.73 31.89 15.15
N ASP A 700 2.85 32.90 16.01
CA ASP A 700 2.77 32.80 17.48
C ASP A 700 3.72 31.75 18.09
N MET A 701 4.94 31.65 17.53
CA MET A 701 5.94 30.64 17.89
C MET A 701 7.06 31.16 18.80
N GLU A 702 7.02 32.44 19.22
CA GLU A 702 8.07 33.06 20.05
C GLU A 702 8.17 32.46 21.45
N SER A 703 7.04 31.98 21.99
CA SER A 703 6.93 31.36 23.31
C SER A 703 7.37 29.88 23.35
N ASP A 704 7.58 29.22 22.20
CA ASP A 704 8.15 27.87 22.16
C ASP A 704 9.61 27.91 22.64
N VAL A 705 9.90 27.12 23.69
CA VAL A 705 11.21 27.12 24.37
C VAL A 705 12.37 26.85 23.40
N PHE A 706 12.19 26.04 22.36
CA PHE A 706 13.26 25.75 21.40
C PHE A 706 13.45 26.90 20.40
N VAL A 707 12.36 27.47 19.89
CA VAL A 707 12.40 28.59 18.92
C VAL A 707 12.90 29.87 19.60
N GLY A 708 12.36 30.22 20.77
CA GLY A 708 12.79 31.37 21.56
C GLY A 708 14.24 31.28 22.03
N THR A 709 14.71 30.10 22.44
CA THR A 709 16.15 29.88 22.72
C THR A 709 16.99 30.13 21.46
N ALA A 710 16.55 29.66 20.29
CA ALA A 710 17.26 29.88 19.04
C ALA A 710 17.25 31.35 18.59
N LEU A 711 16.21 32.12 18.89
CA LEU A 711 16.16 33.57 18.69
C LEU A 711 17.18 34.30 19.58
N ILE A 712 17.24 33.98 20.87
CA ILE A 712 18.19 34.55 21.84
C ILE A 712 19.64 34.26 21.40
N ASP A 713 19.93 33.00 21.05
CA ASP A 713 21.25 32.57 20.55
C ASP A 713 21.64 33.28 19.24
N MET A 714 20.69 33.42 18.31
CA MET A 714 20.89 34.13 17.04
C MET A 714 21.19 35.61 17.27
N TYR A 715 20.34 36.34 18.02
CA TYR A 715 20.55 37.77 18.26
C TYR A 715 21.84 38.06 19.01
N SER A 716 22.19 37.22 19.99
CA SER A 716 23.45 37.34 20.74
C SER A 716 24.67 37.22 19.83
N LYS A 717 24.69 36.21 18.94
CA LYS A 717 25.79 36.01 17.98
C LYS A 717 25.86 37.05 16.88
N CYS A 718 24.73 37.67 16.54
CA CYS A 718 24.66 38.83 15.65
C CYS A 718 25.01 40.17 16.34
N GLY A 719 25.42 40.14 17.62
CA GLY A 719 25.80 41.33 18.41
C GLY A 719 24.63 42.19 18.89
N ALA A 720 23.39 41.78 18.63
CA ALA A 720 22.16 42.49 18.99
C ALA A 720 21.65 42.04 20.37
N ILE A 721 22.49 42.19 21.41
CA ILE A 721 22.21 41.69 22.77
C ILE A 721 20.97 42.33 23.41
N SER A 722 20.61 43.55 23.01
CA SER A 722 19.35 44.22 23.42
C SER A 722 18.11 43.49 22.90
N ASP A 723 18.14 43.05 21.64
CA ASP A 723 17.03 42.32 21.01
C ASP A 723 16.92 40.92 21.62
N ALA A 724 18.06 40.26 21.88
CA ALA A 724 18.10 38.99 22.62
C ALA A 724 17.49 39.13 24.03
N ARG A 725 17.84 40.21 24.76
CA ARG A 725 17.29 40.50 26.09
C ARG A 725 15.78 40.71 26.03
N SER A 726 15.27 41.45 25.05
CA SER A 726 13.83 41.69 24.87
C SER A 726 13.07 40.37 24.70
N VAL A 727 13.55 39.47 23.83
CA VAL A 727 12.93 38.14 23.63
C VAL A 727 12.95 37.32 24.93
N PHE A 728 14.05 37.37 25.68
CA PHE A 728 14.18 36.66 26.95
C PHE A 728 13.23 37.21 28.04
N GLU A 729 13.18 38.53 28.24
CA GLU A 729 12.36 39.16 29.28
C GLU A 729 10.86 39.08 28.99
N MET A 730 10.45 39.18 27.71
CA MET A 730 9.03 39.07 27.31
C MET A 730 8.48 37.65 27.44
N ASN A 731 9.26 36.62 27.07
CA ASN A 731 8.74 35.25 26.92
C ASN A 731 9.23 34.25 28.00
N PHE A 732 10.39 34.47 28.64
CA PHE A 732 11.08 33.41 29.39
C PHE A 732 11.47 33.76 30.83
N ILE A 733 11.20 34.98 31.32
CA ILE A 733 11.60 35.41 32.67
C ILE A 733 10.98 34.58 33.80
N GLY A 734 9.79 34.00 33.58
CA GLY A 734 9.11 33.06 34.49
C GLY A 734 9.26 31.59 34.10
N CYS A 735 10.15 31.24 33.16
CA CYS A 735 10.28 29.87 32.66
C CYS A 735 11.20 29.03 33.57
N HIS A 736 10.69 27.92 34.11
CA HIS A 736 11.46 26.95 34.91
C HIS A 736 12.42 26.06 34.07
N MET A 737 12.43 26.22 32.74
CA MET A 737 13.36 25.48 31.87
C MET A 737 14.67 26.25 31.74
N ASN A 738 15.81 25.63 32.11
CA ASN A 738 17.12 26.29 32.08
C ASN A 738 17.64 26.66 30.66
N MET A 739 16.97 26.25 29.59
CA MET A 739 17.48 26.39 28.22
C MET A 739 17.57 27.86 27.73
N PRO A 740 16.54 28.71 27.84
CA PRO A 740 16.64 30.13 27.46
C PRO A 740 17.59 30.92 28.37
N TRP A 741 17.61 30.59 29.68
CA TRP A 741 18.54 31.20 30.65
C TRP A 741 20.00 30.94 30.26
N ASN A 742 20.36 29.69 29.95
CA ASN A 742 21.70 29.34 29.49
C ASN A 742 22.08 30.05 28.18
N ALA A 743 21.13 30.22 27.25
CA ALA A 743 21.38 30.96 26.01
C ALA A 743 21.64 32.45 26.28
N MET A 744 20.85 33.10 27.13
CA MET A 744 21.04 34.52 27.48
C MET A 744 22.35 34.76 28.24
N ILE A 745 22.69 33.88 29.19
CA ILE A 745 23.98 33.91 29.92
C ILE A 745 25.14 33.72 28.94
N SER A 746 25.04 32.77 28.00
CA SER A 746 26.07 32.57 26.97
C SER A 746 26.19 33.79 26.03
N GLY A 747 25.09 34.47 25.73
CA GLY A 747 25.08 35.71 24.95
C GLY A 747 25.84 36.84 25.65
N TYR A 748 25.52 37.14 26.91
CA TYR A 748 26.25 38.16 27.68
C TYR A 748 27.74 37.80 27.87
N ALA A 749 28.07 36.53 28.05
CA ALA A 749 29.46 36.08 28.11
C ALA A 749 30.21 36.33 26.78
N GLN A 750 29.56 36.12 25.62
CA GLN A 750 30.12 36.44 24.30
C GLN A 750 30.27 37.95 24.07
N CYS A 751 29.45 38.78 24.73
CA CYS A 751 29.56 40.24 24.71
C CYS A 751 30.52 40.84 25.77
N ASN A 752 31.22 40.01 26.55
CA ASN A 752 32.06 40.42 27.69
C ASN A 752 31.32 41.16 28.84
N CYS A 753 30.00 40.97 28.97
CA CYS A 753 29.16 41.55 30.01
C CYS A 753 29.19 40.69 31.29
N SER A 754 30.31 40.71 32.01
CA SER A 754 30.57 39.78 33.12
C SER A 754 29.68 39.98 34.35
N GLN A 755 29.13 41.18 34.56
CA GLN A 755 28.24 41.46 35.69
C GLN A 755 26.85 40.85 35.44
N GLU A 756 26.29 41.08 34.26
CA GLU A 756 24.99 40.58 33.81
C GLU A 756 24.95 39.05 33.76
N VAL A 757 26.06 38.40 33.41
CA VAL A 757 26.26 36.95 33.51
C VAL A 757 26.03 36.45 34.94
N LEU A 758 26.64 37.09 35.94
CA LEU A 758 26.51 36.69 37.34
C LEU A 758 25.10 36.95 37.88
N GLU A 759 24.52 38.11 37.56
CA GLU A 759 23.15 38.47 37.97
C GLU A 759 22.10 37.50 37.42
N LEU A 760 22.18 37.15 36.12
CA LEU A 760 21.27 36.18 35.51
C LEU A 760 21.50 34.75 36.01
N TYR A 761 22.74 34.34 36.27
CA TYR A 761 23.02 33.02 36.84
C TYR A 761 22.43 32.87 38.25
N VAL A 762 22.52 33.90 39.09
CA VAL A 762 21.87 33.91 40.42
C VAL A 762 20.35 33.84 40.28
N ARG A 763 19.73 34.64 39.39
CA ARG A 763 18.28 34.58 39.14
C ARG A 763 17.83 33.20 38.62
N MET A 764 18.57 32.59 37.70
CA MET A 764 18.29 31.23 37.21
C MET A 764 18.30 30.21 38.35
N ARG A 765 19.26 30.30 39.28
CA ARG A 765 19.33 29.38 40.44
C ARG A 765 18.19 29.56 41.43
N VAL A 766 17.64 30.76 41.56
CA VAL A 766 16.45 31.03 42.40
C VAL A 766 15.16 30.52 41.74
N ASN A 767 15.07 30.59 40.41
CA ASN A 767 13.89 30.17 39.64
C ASN A 767 13.82 28.65 39.35
N ALA A 768 14.87 27.91 39.71
CA ALA A 768 14.99 26.46 39.56
C ALA A 768 14.71 25.68 40.87
N ILE A 769 14.21 26.38 41.90
CA ILE A 769 13.74 25.86 43.19
C ILE A 769 12.22 26.08 43.24
#